data_AF-A0A849R545-F1
#
_entry.id   AF-A0A849R545-F1
#
_cell.length_a   1.000
_cell.length_b   1.000
_cell.length_c   1.000
_cell.angle_alpha   90.00
_cell.angle_beta   90.00
_cell.angle_gamma   90.00
#
_symmetry.space_group_name_H-M   'P 1'
#
loop_
_entity.id
_entity.type
_entity.pdbx_description
1 polymer ?
#
loop_
_entity_poly.entity_id
_entity_poly.type
_entity_poly.pdbx_seq_one_letter_code
_entity_poly.pdbx_strand_id
1 'polypeptide(L)'
;MSNIQGTSGNDTINTVTTSAGVTGGVATALSDTISGLAGNDTIDGGDGNDFIYGGDGNDTLIGGLGNDYIDAGYGAGFVSGGDGDDTIYVSDQISSVNGGIGYDRLYVYYAETDFGININLGTTGFELIQTNAGDDIIDGSSQTVALSIDSGFGNDQIKGAGLNDTINAGQGNNTVNANDGDDNISAGAGNNTINGGIGNDTIQVGVGNNIIDGGDGNDYIVTGLGIDTITGRNGNDEIFGGGGADKIDAGTGDDIIYIDGYINTAFLQAGAGTDTVNISYYGTKGAVINLATAGIENITGSTSADNFNGSGQVVALSITGNDGNDILTGGSANDTISGGEGNNTIAGNDGNDNMSGGAGVDVINGGLGDDSINGNEGNNTLTGGDGVDYITSGLGADTITGGDGNDTIFAGGGIDKVDAGSGNDSIYIDGDADVLALQAGLGTDTVWVGYIGNNVKGLTLNLLAKGIENINGSNGADNFDGSGQVVSLALNGNQGNDILIGGSANDNIQGGTGNNTLTGNDGNDTIAGGIGNDIINGGIGDDNINAGGGINTVNGGDGNDYITTGILADTITGGNGNDTIFAGGGADTVDSGIGDDNIYVDGFVVTLQAGAGTDTVDVGDYGDPSKGLTLNLLTAGIETIYGSNGADNFNGSGQAVALGIDGRGGDDVLAGGSAGDTINGGDGNNTLSGNGGNDNIYGSQMGNDVINGGDGDDTIYADNGNNTANGDAGQDYIQGGANIDNLSGGLGNDTLYGGSSADSLKGDDGNDTLNGDTGNDLISGGLGVDIMNGGFGSDTVDYRFGTLGGNVNLLTQTATIDGVAETFISFENAYGSQGNDVMTGTVDDNKLWGVGGNDTINAGDGNDLLDGGVGVDNMTGGLGNDAYVVDIAGDVVNEGVNAGTDLIQSSISLNLTVASANVENLTLTGVAVINGIGNALNNLITGNAAVNTLSGGIGNDTLTGNAGNDILNGDVGNDILKGGAGNDQLNGNVGADQFVFDTALSAATNLDVITGFSGVDDTLAVENAIFTKFLVPGAVAAASFVSGAGAVALDANDYLLYNTTTGALSYDADGNGVGAAIQFVTLVGSPAVAAADFLVV
;
A
#
# COMPACT_ATOMS: atom_id res chain seq x y z
N MET A 1 -76.29 71.08 -53.50
CA MET A 1 -76.17 72.43 -52.92
C MET A 1 -77.37 73.26 -53.27
N SER A 2 -78.48 72.76 -52.78
CA SER A 2 -79.68 73.49 -52.45
C SER A 2 -79.48 74.01 -51.02
N ASN A 3 -79.85 75.27 -50.79
CA ASN A 3 -79.93 75.81 -49.44
C ASN A 3 -81.41 75.87 -49.10
N ILE A 4 -81.83 75.02 -48.16
CA ILE A 4 -83.22 74.73 -47.87
C ILE A 4 -83.52 75.25 -46.49
N GLN A 5 -84.53 76.11 -46.40
CA GLN A 5 -84.89 76.76 -45.15
C GLN A 5 -86.38 76.52 -44.87
N GLY A 6 -86.61 75.91 -43.70
CA GLY A 6 -87.90 75.77 -43.07
C GLY A 6 -88.51 77.12 -42.66
N THR A 7 -89.66 77.02 -42.02
CA THR A 7 -90.43 78.10 -41.47
C THR A 7 -90.31 78.08 -39.94
N SER A 8 -91.25 78.71 -39.23
CA SER A 8 -91.26 78.76 -37.77
C SER A 8 -92.34 77.84 -37.19
N GLY A 9 -92.71 76.79 -37.93
CA GLY A 9 -93.65 75.77 -37.49
C GLY A 9 -93.26 74.43 -38.11
N ASN A 10 -93.90 73.35 -37.70
CA ASN A 10 -93.47 71.99 -38.03
C ASN A 10 -93.34 71.76 -39.55
N ASP A 11 -92.10 71.62 -39.99
CA ASP A 11 -91.74 71.42 -41.38
C ASP A 11 -91.36 69.97 -41.66
N THR A 12 -91.70 69.49 -42.85
CA THR A 12 -91.20 68.23 -43.38
C THR A 12 -90.38 68.55 -44.61
N ILE A 13 -89.10 68.24 -44.56
CA ILE A 13 -88.13 68.48 -45.64
C ILE A 13 -87.48 67.13 -45.95
N ASN A 14 -87.75 66.58 -47.13
CA ASN A 14 -87.11 65.35 -47.62
C ASN A 14 -86.92 65.40 -49.14
N THR A 15 -86.43 64.31 -49.73
CA THR A 15 -86.07 64.20 -51.16
C THR A 15 -87.26 64.19 -52.13
N VAL A 16 -88.50 64.05 -51.63
CA VAL A 16 -89.71 63.88 -52.47
C VAL A 16 -90.72 65.01 -52.26
N THR A 17 -90.78 65.60 -51.06
CA THR A 17 -91.79 66.57 -50.66
C THR A 17 -91.25 67.60 -49.68
N THR A 18 -91.80 68.82 -49.76
CA THR A 18 -91.63 69.84 -48.74
C THR A 18 -92.96 70.43 -48.28
N SER A 19 -93.00 70.86 -47.01
CA SER A 19 -94.12 71.60 -46.44
C SER A 19 -94.42 72.90 -47.19
N ALA A 20 -95.69 73.31 -47.23
CA ALA A 20 -96.11 74.52 -47.91
C ALA A 20 -95.59 75.77 -47.17
N GLY A 21 -94.50 76.37 -47.69
CA GLY A 21 -93.85 77.54 -47.07
C GLY A 21 -92.33 77.43 -47.04
N VAL A 22 -91.81 76.19 -47.12
CA VAL A 22 -90.37 75.91 -47.21
C VAL A 22 -89.79 76.52 -48.49
N THR A 23 -88.65 77.18 -48.36
CA THR A 23 -87.91 77.76 -49.50
C THR A 23 -86.69 76.91 -49.82
N GLY A 24 -86.30 76.84 -51.10
CA GLY A 24 -85.14 76.05 -51.54
C GLY A 24 -85.49 74.70 -52.19
N GLY A 25 -86.71 74.21 -51.99
CA GLY A 25 -87.19 72.97 -52.61
C GLY A 25 -86.96 71.74 -51.74
N VAL A 26 -86.97 70.56 -52.37
CA VAL A 26 -86.70 69.25 -51.73
C VAL A 26 -85.21 69.02 -51.56
N ALA A 27 -84.83 68.19 -50.59
CA ALA A 27 -83.45 67.72 -50.43
C ALA A 27 -82.98 66.96 -51.70
N THR A 28 -81.71 67.11 -52.07
CA THR A 28 -81.17 66.60 -53.34
C THR A 28 -80.08 65.56 -53.11
N ALA A 29 -79.73 64.80 -54.14
CA ALA A 29 -78.61 63.84 -54.08
C ALA A 29 -77.22 64.52 -54.20
N LEU A 30 -77.08 65.75 -53.73
CA LEU A 30 -75.84 66.54 -53.67
C LEU A 30 -75.78 67.17 -52.28
N SER A 31 -74.58 67.39 -51.74
CA SER A 31 -74.38 68.14 -50.49
C SER A 31 -75.25 69.38 -50.39
N ASP A 32 -76.11 69.44 -49.40
CA ASP A 32 -77.10 70.46 -49.14
C ASP A 32 -76.86 71.10 -47.77
N THR A 33 -77.50 72.24 -47.54
CA THR A 33 -77.53 72.88 -46.22
C THR A 33 -78.97 73.11 -45.87
N ILE A 34 -79.40 72.53 -44.75
CA ILE A 34 -80.81 72.45 -44.39
C ILE A 34 -80.99 72.97 -42.96
N SER A 35 -81.93 73.89 -42.80
CA SER A 35 -82.24 74.48 -41.49
C SER A 35 -83.74 74.44 -41.22
N GLY A 36 -84.14 73.79 -40.12
CA GLY A 36 -85.53 73.70 -39.65
C GLY A 36 -86.05 75.00 -39.03
N LEU A 37 -85.18 75.63 -38.22
CA LEU A 37 -85.44 76.82 -37.40
C LEU A 37 -86.22 76.51 -36.13
N ALA A 38 -87.52 76.79 -36.06
CA ALA A 38 -88.27 76.62 -34.82
C ALA A 38 -89.55 75.85 -35.12
N GLY A 39 -89.82 74.78 -34.38
CA GLY A 39 -90.87 73.84 -34.73
C GLY A 39 -90.48 72.43 -34.33
N ASN A 40 -91.37 71.46 -34.52
CA ASN A 40 -90.96 70.05 -34.48
C ASN A 40 -90.78 69.60 -35.93
N ASP A 41 -89.56 69.73 -36.42
CA ASP A 41 -89.24 69.55 -37.82
C ASP A 41 -88.83 68.10 -38.12
N THR A 42 -89.06 67.65 -39.34
CA THR A 42 -88.60 66.36 -39.84
C THR A 42 -87.77 66.61 -41.08
N ILE A 43 -86.46 66.47 -40.95
CA ILE A 43 -85.46 66.78 -41.97
C ILE A 43 -84.72 65.50 -42.34
N ASP A 44 -84.69 65.22 -43.64
CA ASP A 44 -83.95 64.12 -44.26
C ASP A 44 -83.09 64.71 -45.40
N GLY A 45 -81.77 64.68 -45.22
CA GLY A 45 -80.76 65.28 -46.12
C GLY A 45 -80.62 64.55 -47.45
N GLY A 46 -80.71 63.23 -47.45
CA GLY A 46 -80.63 62.42 -48.66
C GLY A 46 -79.20 61.96 -48.96
N ASP A 47 -78.73 62.09 -50.21
CA ASP A 47 -77.35 61.71 -50.55
C ASP A 47 -76.47 62.97 -50.67
N GLY A 48 -75.21 62.89 -50.25
CA GLY A 48 -74.25 63.99 -50.24
C GLY A 48 -73.81 64.32 -48.81
N ASN A 49 -72.72 65.08 -48.67
CA ASN A 49 -72.26 65.54 -47.36
C ASN A 49 -73.05 66.79 -46.96
N ASP A 50 -74.00 66.63 -46.06
CA ASP A 50 -75.00 67.62 -45.72
C ASP A 50 -74.67 68.34 -44.40
N PHE A 51 -75.08 69.60 -44.33
CA PHE A 51 -75.05 70.39 -43.10
C PHE A 51 -76.47 70.61 -42.63
N ILE A 52 -76.85 69.94 -41.54
CA ILE A 52 -78.20 69.97 -41.00
C ILE A 52 -78.21 70.70 -39.67
N TYR A 53 -79.08 71.69 -39.56
CA TYR A 53 -79.29 72.49 -38.36
C TYR A 53 -80.77 72.40 -37.96
N GLY A 54 -81.08 71.65 -36.90
CA GLY A 54 -82.47 71.48 -36.42
C GLY A 54 -83.05 72.81 -35.95
N GLY A 55 -82.45 73.35 -34.89
CA GLY A 55 -82.86 74.60 -34.26
C GLY A 55 -83.61 74.34 -32.96
N ASP A 56 -84.72 75.04 -32.70
CA ASP A 56 -85.48 74.92 -31.46
C ASP A 56 -86.74 74.05 -31.66
N GLY A 57 -86.82 72.93 -30.94
CA GLY A 57 -88.00 72.07 -30.85
C GLY A 57 -87.69 70.59 -31.04
N ASN A 58 -88.71 69.73 -31.01
CA ASN A 58 -88.54 68.27 -31.04
C ASN A 58 -88.35 67.76 -32.46
N ASP A 59 -87.15 68.02 -32.99
CA ASP A 59 -86.78 67.71 -34.36
C ASP A 59 -86.42 66.24 -34.59
N THR A 60 -86.68 65.76 -35.80
CA THR A 60 -86.21 64.48 -36.34
C THR A 60 -85.26 64.79 -37.49
N LEU A 61 -83.97 64.63 -37.27
CA LEU A 61 -82.91 64.95 -38.25
C LEU A 61 -82.28 63.66 -38.75
N ILE A 62 -82.17 63.52 -40.07
CA ILE A 62 -81.54 62.37 -40.74
C ILE A 62 -80.59 62.96 -41.80
N GLY A 63 -79.29 62.64 -41.73
CA GLY A 63 -78.29 63.04 -42.72
C GLY A 63 -78.47 62.29 -44.03
N GLY A 64 -78.22 60.98 -44.03
CA GLY A 64 -78.44 60.09 -45.16
C GLY A 64 -77.14 59.45 -45.65
N LEU A 65 -76.81 59.47 -46.95
CA LEU A 65 -75.53 58.92 -47.46
C LEU A 65 -74.51 60.05 -47.64
N GLY A 66 -73.40 60.07 -46.90
CA GLY A 66 -72.36 61.09 -46.99
C GLY A 66 -71.78 61.40 -45.61
N ASN A 67 -70.68 62.16 -45.56
CA ASN A 67 -70.12 62.61 -44.29
C ASN A 67 -70.80 63.91 -43.87
N ASP A 68 -71.73 63.79 -42.95
CA ASP A 68 -72.68 64.82 -42.57
C ASP A 68 -72.26 65.51 -41.27
N TYR A 69 -72.63 66.78 -41.19
CA TYR A 69 -72.49 67.59 -39.99
C TYR A 69 -73.88 67.95 -39.50
N ILE A 70 -74.23 67.43 -38.32
CA ILE A 70 -75.55 67.68 -37.73
C ILE A 70 -75.38 68.40 -36.40
N ASP A 71 -75.91 69.61 -36.35
CA ASP A 71 -76.13 70.33 -35.10
C ASP A 71 -77.62 70.29 -34.79
N ALA A 72 -77.96 69.56 -33.74
CA ALA A 72 -79.34 69.29 -33.40
C ALA A 72 -80.08 70.51 -32.85
N GLY A 73 -79.35 71.51 -32.34
CA GLY A 73 -79.96 72.61 -31.58
C GLY A 73 -80.64 72.13 -30.29
N TYR A 74 -81.64 72.88 -29.82
CA TYR A 74 -82.31 72.64 -28.53
C TYR A 74 -83.59 71.83 -28.69
N GLY A 75 -83.69 70.73 -27.93
CA GLY A 75 -84.92 69.95 -27.80
C GLY A 75 -85.14 68.88 -28.85
N ALA A 76 -84.16 68.61 -29.72
CA ALA A 76 -84.27 67.61 -30.79
C ALA A 76 -84.76 66.24 -30.27
N GLY A 77 -85.76 65.66 -30.93
CA GLY A 77 -86.30 64.35 -30.59
C GLY A 77 -85.37 63.22 -31.02
N PHE A 78 -84.97 63.20 -32.29
CA PHE A 78 -84.21 62.11 -32.91
C PHE A 78 -83.19 62.66 -33.90
N VAL A 79 -81.94 62.22 -33.82
CA VAL A 79 -80.90 62.59 -34.77
C VAL A 79 -80.19 61.35 -35.29
N SER A 80 -80.08 61.20 -36.61
CA SER A 80 -79.33 60.14 -37.28
C SER A 80 -78.36 60.74 -38.30
N GLY A 81 -77.08 60.37 -38.26
CA GLY A 81 -76.09 60.74 -39.28
C GLY A 81 -76.38 60.02 -40.60
N GLY A 82 -76.27 58.69 -40.62
CA GLY A 82 -76.51 57.87 -41.80
C GLY A 82 -75.25 57.13 -42.22
N ASP A 83 -75.04 56.83 -43.50
CA ASP A 83 -73.79 56.18 -43.93
C ASP A 83 -72.73 57.25 -44.26
N GLY A 84 -71.65 57.33 -43.50
CA GLY A 84 -70.51 58.25 -43.68
C GLY A 84 -69.81 58.50 -42.34
N ASP A 85 -68.69 59.24 -42.36
CA ASP A 85 -68.03 59.66 -41.11
C ASP A 85 -68.64 60.98 -40.62
N ASP A 86 -69.63 60.89 -39.74
CA ASP A 86 -70.48 62.01 -39.34
C ASP A 86 -69.98 62.69 -38.06
N THR A 87 -70.28 63.97 -37.92
CA THR A 87 -70.00 64.70 -36.68
C THR A 87 -71.29 65.31 -36.17
N ILE A 88 -71.72 64.81 -35.02
CA ILE A 88 -72.98 65.17 -34.43
C ILE A 88 -72.74 65.90 -33.12
N TYR A 89 -73.50 66.95 -32.99
CA TYR A 89 -73.34 67.96 -32.00
C TYR A 89 -74.73 68.19 -31.39
N VAL A 90 -74.87 67.89 -30.09
CA VAL A 90 -76.17 67.85 -29.40
C VAL A 90 -76.17 68.64 -28.10
N SER A 91 -77.36 69.11 -27.72
CA SER A 91 -77.65 69.69 -26.40
C SER A 91 -78.27 68.64 -25.46
N ASP A 92 -78.41 69.02 -24.20
CA ASP A 92 -78.91 68.28 -23.03
C ASP A 92 -80.35 67.72 -23.09
N GLN A 93 -81.12 67.97 -24.17
CA GLN A 93 -82.53 67.56 -24.29
C GLN A 93 -82.80 66.58 -25.43
N ILE A 94 -81.78 65.85 -25.92
CA ILE A 94 -81.96 64.87 -26.98
C ILE A 94 -82.51 63.54 -26.47
N SER A 95 -83.50 62.96 -27.17
CA SER A 95 -84.10 61.68 -26.74
C SER A 95 -83.49 60.44 -27.40
N SER A 96 -82.81 60.59 -28.55
CA SER A 96 -82.08 59.53 -29.24
C SER A 96 -81.14 60.10 -30.30
N VAL A 97 -79.90 59.61 -30.34
CA VAL A 97 -78.89 59.98 -31.34
C VAL A 97 -78.25 58.72 -31.92
N ASN A 98 -78.04 58.70 -33.23
CA ASN A 98 -77.44 57.59 -33.97
C ASN A 98 -76.43 58.13 -34.99
N GLY A 99 -75.20 57.63 -34.99
CA GLY A 99 -74.20 57.97 -36.00
C GLY A 99 -74.54 57.36 -37.37
N GLY A 100 -74.76 56.05 -37.41
CA GLY A 100 -75.01 55.29 -38.64
C GLY A 100 -73.78 54.46 -39.04
N ILE A 101 -73.50 54.30 -40.35
CA ILE A 101 -72.37 53.49 -40.85
C ILE A 101 -71.18 54.40 -41.19
N GLY A 102 -70.15 54.42 -40.35
CA GLY A 102 -68.87 55.12 -40.58
C GLY A 102 -68.20 55.45 -39.25
N TYR A 103 -67.13 56.26 -39.26
CA TYR A 103 -66.48 56.73 -38.03
C TYR A 103 -67.10 58.06 -37.57
N ASP A 104 -68.00 57.98 -36.60
CA ASP A 104 -68.81 59.09 -36.14
C ASP A 104 -68.31 59.67 -34.82
N ARG A 105 -68.52 60.98 -34.62
CA ARG A 105 -68.13 61.66 -33.37
C ARG A 105 -69.30 62.37 -32.72
N LEU A 106 -69.49 62.13 -31.43
CA LEU A 106 -70.48 62.81 -30.61
C LEU A 106 -69.78 63.76 -29.64
N TYR A 107 -70.04 65.04 -29.81
CA TYR A 107 -69.61 66.05 -28.87
C TYR A 107 -70.83 66.70 -28.25
N VAL A 108 -70.85 66.74 -26.92
CA VAL A 108 -71.91 67.38 -26.16
C VAL A 108 -71.37 68.69 -25.59
N TYR A 109 -71.95 69.84 -25.98
CA TYR A 109 -71.39 71.17 -25.69
C TYR A 109 -72.39 72.16 -25.09
N TYR A 110 -71.87 72.93 -24.11
CA TYR A 110 -72.35 74.21 -23.53
C TYR A 110 -73.69 74.18 -22.73
N ALA A 111 -73.93 74.97 -21.67
CA ALA A 111 -73.16 75.97 -20.91
C ALA A 111 -73.79 76.34 -19.54
N GLU A 112 -74.69 75.53 -18.97
CA GLU A 112 -75.17 75.77 -17.59
C GLU A 112 -74.81 74.54 -16.76
N THR A 113 -74.05 74.81 -15.70
CA THR A 113 -73.43 73.86 -14.79
C THR A 113 -74.44 72.89 -14.19
N ASP A 114 -74.03 71.63 -14.07
CA ASP A 114 -74.57 70.62 -13.15
C ASP A 114 -75.85 69.85 -13.57
N PHE A 115 -76.23 69.85 -14.85
CA PHE A 115 -77.29 68.96 -15.33
C PHE A 115 -76.71 67.78 -16.12
N GLY A 116 -76.88 66.58 -15.57
CA GLY A 116 -76.52 65.32 -16.21
C GLY A 116 -77.38 64.99 -17.43
N ILE A 117 -76.78 64.36 -18.45
CA ILE A 117 -77.41 64.06 -19.74
C ILE A 117 -77.64 62.55 -19.91
N ASN A 118 -78.68 62.11 -20.63
CA ASN A 118 -78.89 60.68 -20.95
C ASN A 118 -78.74 60.42 -22.46
N ILE A 119 -77.66 59.72 -22.82
CA ILE A 119 -77.29 59.40 -24.20
C ILE A 119 -77.51 57.91 -24.41
N ASN A 120 -78.43 57.55 -25.31
CA ASN A 120 -78.61 56.17 -25.78
C ASN A 120 -78.15 56.09 -27.24
N LEU A 121 -77.04 55.37 -27.46
CA LEU A 121 -76.45 55.18 -28.77
C LEU A 121 -77.14 53.97 -29.43
N GLY A 122 -77.69 54.15 -30.63
CA GLY A 122 -78.38 53.09 -31.40
C GLY A 122 -77.50 51.89 -31.80
N THR A 123 -77.92 51.11 -32.81
CA THR A 123 -77.23 49.86 -33.20
C THR A 123 -75.96 50.03 -34.04
N THR A 124 -75.70 51.24 -34.54
CA THR A 124 -74.53 51.59 -35.36
C THR A 124 -74.31 53.09 -35.20
N GLY A 125 -73.33 53.55 -34.42
CA GLY A 125 -72.98 54.96 -34.41
C GLY A 125 -72.24 55.49 -33.18
N PHE A 126 -71.14 56.18 -33.48
CA PHE A 126 -70.19 56.91 -32.62
C PHE A 126 -69.06 56.09 -32.01
N GLU A 127 -67.82 56.45 -32.36
CA GLU A 127 -66.58 55.89 -31.81
C GLU A 127 -65.90 56.81 -30.80
N LEU A 128 -66.17 58.12 -30.83
CA LEU A 128 -65.61 59.08 -29.87
C LEU A 128 -66.74 59.90 -29.24
N ILE A 129 -66.77 59.92 -27.91
CA ILE A 129 -67.75 60.60 -27.08
C ILE A 129 -67.01 61.45 -26.06
N GLN A 130 -67.31 62.75 -26.03
CA GLN A 130 -66.79 63.64 -25.00
C GLN A 130 -67.92 64.46 -24.41
N THR A 131 -68.07 64.36 -23.09
CA THR A 131 -68.98 65.21 -22.30
C THR A 131 -68.16 66.15 -21.40
N ASN A 132 -68.85 67.05 -20.69
CA ASN A 132 -68.25 68.04 -19.80
C ASN A 132 -68.75 67.78 -18.36
N ALA A 133 -68.62 68.74 -17.45
CA ALA A 133 -69.10 68.56 -16.08
C ALA A 133 -70.65 68.37 -15.99
N GLY A 134 -71.10 67.34 -15.27
CA GLY A 134 -72.50 66.94 -15.08
C GLY A 134 -72.60 65.48 -14.64
N ASP A 135 -73.75 65.00 -14.12
CA ASP A 135 -73.96 63.58 -13.79
C ASP A 135 -74.47 62.80 -15.02
N ASP A 136 -73.59 62.45 -15.94
CA ASP A 136 -73.96 61.95 -17.26
C ASP A 136 -74.32 60.46 -17.26
N ILE A 137 -75.25 60.05 -18.14
CA ILE A 137 -75.61 58.66 -18.42
C ILE A 137 -75.31 58.40 -19.90
N ILE A 138 -74.32 57.56 -20.18
CA ILE A 138 -73.89 57.19 -21.53
C ILE A 138 -74.15 55.69 -21.69
N ASP A 139 -75.02 55.30 -22.63
CA ASP A 139 -75.31 53.89 -22.94
C ASP A 139 -74.85 53.53 -24.36
N GLY A 140 -73.65 52.96 -24.46
CA GLY A 140 -73.02 52.48 -25.70
C GLY A 140 -73.24 51.00 -26.00
N SER A 141 -74.08 50.30 -25.23
CA SER A 141 -74.19 48.83 -25.30
C SER A 141 -74.68 48.27 -26.64
N SER A 142 -75.31 49.09 -27.48
CA SER A 142 -75.80 48.68 -28.80
C SER A 142 -74.78 48.92 -29.92
N GLN A 143 -73.60 49.43 -29.61
CA GLN A 143 -72.58 49.81 -30.58
C GLN A 143 -71.84 48.60 -31.15
N THR A 144 -71.50 48.69 -32.44
CA THR A 144 -70.73 47.69 -33.18
C THR A 144 -69.29 48.12 -33.45
N VAL A 145 -68.84 49.19 -32.79
CA VAL A 145 -67.52 49.84 -32.92
C VAL A 145 -66.99 50.16 -31.51
N ALA A 146 -65.67 50.20 -31.36
CA ALA A 146 -65.03 50.56 -30.10
C ALA A 146 -65.22 52.05 -29.78
N LEU A 147 -65.44 52.36 -28.50
CA LEU A 147 -65.72 53.67 -27.97
C LEU A 147 -64.51 54.25 -27.24
N SER A 148 -64.26 55.53 -27.48
CA SER A 148 -63.44 56.36 -26.61
C SER A 148 -64.33 57.38 -25.92
N ILE A 149 -64.47 57.26 -24.60
CA ILE A 149 -65.37 58.07 -23.77
C ILE A 149 -64.54 58.90 -22.78
N ASP A 150 -64.81 60.20 -22.71
CA ASP A 150 -64.29 61.08 -21.66
C ASP A 150 -65.45 61.90 -21.07
N SER A 151 -65.86 61.59 -19.84
CA SER A 151 -67.05 62.20 -19.21
C SER A 151 -66.76 63.40 -18.29
N GLY A 152 -65.50 63.62 -17.91
CA GLY A 152 -65.10 64.81 -17.17
C GLY A 152 -65.38 64.78 -15.66
N PHE A 153 -66.30 65.61 -15.16
CA PHE A 153 -66.52 65.79 -13.70
C PHE A 153 -67.98 65.54 -13.35
N GLY A 154 -68.27 64.60 -12.46
CA GLY A 154 -69.64 64.26 -12.10
C GLY A 154 -69.78 62.87 -11.51
N ASN A 155 -71.00 62.45 -11.20
CA ASN A 155 -71.31 61.05 -10.89
C ASN A 155 -71.86 60.37 -12.14
N ASP A 156 -70.96 60.04 -13.06
CA ASP A 156 -71.31 59.56 -14.38
C ASP A 156 -71.71 58.08 -14.36
N GLN A 157 -72.58 57.65 -15.25
CA GLN A 157 -73.01 56.27 -15.50
C GLN A 157 -72.70 55.93 -16.96
N ILE A 158 -71.63 55.19 -17.20
CA ILE A 158 -71.12 54.89 -18.53
C ILE A 158 -71.30 53.40 -18.82
N LYS A 159 -71.85 53.06 -19.98
CA LYS A 159 -71.79 51.71 -20.55
C LYS A 159 -71.04 51.74 -21.88
N GLY A 160 -70.01 50.91 -22.01
CA GLY A 160 -69.23 50.75 -23.23
C GLY A 160 -69.95 49.98 -24.35
N ALA A 161 -69.24 49.65 -25.41
CA ALA A 161 -69.62 48.73 -26.47
C ALA A 161 -69.13 47.30 -26.17
N GLY A 162 -69.45 46.31 -27.02
CA GLY A 162 -68.88 44.96 -26.92
C GLY A 162 -67.52 44.81 -27.62
N LEU A 163 -66.67 45.84 -27.58
CA LEU A 163 -65.36 45.94 -28.22
C LEU A 163 -64.39 46.73 -27.32
N ASN A 164 -63.08 46.67 -27.62
CA ASN A 164 -62.02 47.31 -26.83
C ASN A 164 -62.15 48.86 -26.75
N ASP A 165 -62.71 49.33 -25.65
CA ASP A 165 -63.03 50.71 -25.35
C ASP A 165 -61.91 51.43 -24.55
N THR A 166 -61.95 52.75 -24.53
CA THR A 166 -61.14 53.58 -23.64
C THR A 166 -62.04 54.56 -22.93
N ILE A 167 -62.23 54.37 -21.62
CA ILE A 167 -63.18 55.13 -20.80
C ILE A 167 -62.43 55.92 -19.73
N ASN A 168 -62.52 57.24 -19.78
CA ASN A 168 -62.12 58.14 -18.70
C ASN A 168 -63.37 58.72 -18.06
N ALA A 169 -63.73 58.22 -16.88
CA ALA A 169 -64.88 58.71 -16.12
C ALA A 169 -64.56 59.96 -15.29
N GLY A 170 -63.28 60.36 -15.23
CA GLY A 170 -62.84 61.54 -14.49
C GLY A 170 -63.21 61.54 -13.00
N GLN A 171 -63.45 62.70 -12.38
CA GLN A 171 -63.64 62.80 -10.92
C GLN A 171 -65.11 62.70 -10.51
N GLY A 172 -65.39 62.04 -9.38
CA GLY A 172 -66.71 61.90 -8.76
C GLY A 172 -67.05 60.44 -8.46
N ASN A 173 -68.30 60.13 -8.09
CA ASN A 173 -68.71 58.75 -7.81
C ASN A 173 -69.26 58.10 -9.08
N ASN A 174 -68.36 57.69 -9.96
CA ASN A 174 -68.74 57.21 -11.29
C ASN A 174 -69.14 55.74 -11.27
N THR A 175 -70.07 55.34 -12.13
CA THR A 175 -70.46 53.97 -12.43
C THR A 175 -70.06 53.65 -13.87
N VAL A 176 -69.17 52.69 -14.11
CA VAL A 176 -68.75 52.28 -15.46
C VAL A 176 -69.05 50.79 -15.66
N ASN A 177 -69.57 50.43 -16.82
CA ASN A 177 -69.75 49.04 -17.27
C ASN A 177 -69.26 48.92 -18.72
N ALA A 178 -68.03 48.48 -18.95
CA ALA A 178 -67.42 48.54 -20.27
C ALA A 178 -67.97 47.47 -21.24
N ASN A 179 -68.40 46.31 -20.73
CA ASN A 179 -68.91 45.13 -21.46
C ASN A 179 -67.78 44.28 -22.06
N ASP A 180 -68.00 43.59 -23.18
CA ASP A 180 -66.97 42.75 -23.79
C ASP A 180 -65.92 43.65 -24.47
N GLY A 181 -64.63 43.28 -24.47
CA GLY A 181 -63.52 44.09 -25.01
C GLY A 181 -62.30 44.03 -24.08
N ASP A 182 -61.09 44.23 -24.61
CA ASP A 182 -59.94 44.60 -23.76
C ASP A 182 -59.98 46.12 -23.52
N ASP A 183 -60.56 46.55 -22.41
CA ASP A 183 -60.93 47.93 -22.14
C ASP A 183 -59.89 48.66 -21.26
N ASN A 184 -59.71 49.97 -21.50
CA ASN A 184 -58.86 50.81 -20.66
C ASN A 184 -59.70 51.83 -19.90
N ILE A 185 -59.86 51.62 -18.60
CA ILE A 185 -60.76 52.38 -17.74
C ILE A 185 -59.96 53.17 -16.72
N SER A 186 -60.18 54.48 -16.67
CA SER A 186 -59.65 55.35 -15.62
C SER A 186 -60.78 56.12 -14.93
N ALA A 187 -60.81 56.02 -13.60
CA ALA A 187 -61.67 56.85 -12.76
C ALA A 187 -60.82 57.61 -11.74
N GLY A 188 -61.06 58.91 -11.62
CA GLY A 188 -60.38 59.79 -10.68
C GLY A 188 -60.81 59.56 -9.22
N ALA A 189 -60.61 60.57 -8.38
CA ALA A 189 -61.03 60.50 -6.97
C ALA A 189 -62.56 60.41 -6.83
N GLY A 190 -63.02 59.66 -5.84
CA GLY A 190 -64.43 59.41 -5.54
C GLY A 190 -64.70 57.93 -5.24
N ASN A 191 -65.93 57.59 -4.86
CA ASN A 191 -66.35 56.21 -4.65
C ASN A 191 -66.91 55.65 -5.96
N ASN A 192 -66.04 55.12 -6.80
CA ASN A 192 -66.41 54.65 -8.13
C ASN A 192 -66.93 53.20 -8.08
N THR A 193 -67.80 52.83 -9.02
CA THR A 193 -68.29 51.46 -9.26
C THR A 193 -67.95 51.06 -10.69
N ILE A 194 -66.99 50.17 -10.90
CA ILE A 194 -66.49 49.80 -12.23
C ILE A 194 -66.78 48.31 -12.47
N ASN A 195 -67.26 47.97 -13.67
CA ASN A 195 -67.30 46.63 -14.24
C ASN A 195 -66.57 46.70 -15.60
N GLY A 196 -65.46 45.99 -15.78
CA GLY A 196 -64.76 45.87 -17.06
C GLY A 196 -65.62 45.06 -18.01
N GLY A 197 -65.62 43.75 -17.89
CA GLY A 197 -66.64 42.89 -18.51
C GLY A 197 -66.08 41.58 -19.03
N ILE A 198 -65.84 41.42 -20.34
CA ILE A 198 -65.15 40.23 -20.89
C ILE A 198 -63.99 40.70 -21.76
N GLY A 199 -62.75 40.45 -21.35
CA GLY A 199 -61.51 40.78 -22.05
C GLY A 199 -60.44 41.18 -21.04
N ASN A 200 -59.23 41.48 -21.50
CA ASN A 200 -58.11 41.83 -20.61
C ASN A 200 -58.15 43.33 -20.32
N ASP A 201 -58.78 43.72 -19.22
CA ASP A 201 -59.08 45.10 -18.89
C ASP A 201 -57.97 45.75 -18.06
N THR A 202 -57.69 47.02 -18.34
CA THR A 202 -56.80 47.85 -17.51
C THR A 202 -57.65 48.85 -16.75
N ILE A 203 -57.74 48.70 -15.43
CA ILE A 203 -58.60 49.52 -14.57
C ILE A 203 -57.74 50.28 -13.57
N GLN A 204 -57.80 51.61 -13.61
CA GLN A 204 -57.11 52.48 -12.66
C GLN A 204 -58.08 53.43 -11.96
N VAL A 205 -58.17 53.33 -10.63
CA VAL A 205 -59.02 54.21 -9.82
C VAL A 205 -58.23 55.03 -8.80
N GLY A 206 -58.70 56.24 -8.52
CA GLY A 206 -58.10 57.15 -7.55
C GLY A 206 -58.49 56.89 -6.09
N VAL A 207 -58.28 57.88 -5.23
CA VAL A 207 -58.65 57.84 -3.81
C VAL A 207 -60.17 57.75 -3.63
N GLY A 208 -60.62 56.85 -2.75
CA GLY A 208 -62.04 56.66 -2.42
C GLY A 208 -62.33 55.24 -1.93
N ASN A 209 -63.58 54.94 -1.65
CA ASN A 209 -64.04 53.57 -1.38
C ASN A 209 -64.71 53.04 -2.65
N ASN A 210 -63.94 52.38 -3.50
CA ASN A 210 -64.36 51.97 -4.82
C ASN A 210 -64.91 50.53 -4.81
N ILE A 211 -65.76 50.21 -5.77
CA ILE A 211 -66.23 48.85 -6.08
C ILE A 211 -65.75 48.58 -7.51
N ILE A 212 -64.91 47.58 -7.71
CA ILE A 212 -64.35 47.21 -9.01
C ILE A 212 -64.66 45.74 -9.25
N ASP A 213 -65.10 45.44 -10.46
CA ASP A 213 -65.28 44.10 -11.02
C ASP A 213 -64.50 44.11 -12.34
N GLY A 214 -63.42 43.35 -12.45
CA GLY A 214 -62.57 43.24 -13.63
C GLY A 214 -63.37 42.64 -14.77
N GLY A 215 -63.76 41.38 -14.63
CA GLY A 215 -64.47 40.68 -15.67
C GLY A 215 -63.83 39.34 -16.02
N ASP A 216 -64.31 38.71 -17.08
CA ASP A 216 -63.61 37.53 -17.60
C ASP A 216 -62.44 37.98 -18.49
N GLY A 217 -61.21 37.88 -18.04
CA GLY A 217 -59.96 38.08 -18.79
C GLY A 217 -58.79 38.27 -17.84
N ASN A 218 -57.59 38.53 -18.37
CA ASN A 218 -56.42 38.82 -17.52
C ASN A 218 -56.35 40.33 -17.25
N ASP A 219 -56.89 40.76 -16.13
CA ASP A 219 -57.10 42.16 -15.82
C ASP A 219 -55.95 42.76 -15.01
N TYR A 220 -55.66 44.04 -15.28
CA TYR A 220 -54.70 44.84 -14.52
C TYR A 220 -55.45 45.92 -13.73
N ILE A 221 -55.56 45.74 -12.41
CA ILE A 221 -56.36 46.59 -11.54
C ILE A 221 -55.46 47.35 -10.56
N VAL A 222 -55.54 48.67 -10.54
CA VAL A 222 -54.81 49.53 -9.61
C VAL A 222 -55.76 50.47 -8.88
N THR A 223 -55.80 50.36 -7.55
CA THR A 223 -56.58 51.25 -6.69
C THR A 223 -55.71 52.19 -5.86
N GLY A 224 -56.35 53.20 -5.28
CA GLY A 224 -55.71 54.26 -4.50
C GLY A 224 -55.73 54.02 -2.99
N LEU A 225 -55.85 55.09 -2.22
CA LEU A 225 -56.14 55.00 -0.78
C LEU A 225 -57.65 54.84 -0.59
N GLY A 226 -58.10 53.96 0.30
CA GLY A 226 -59.51 53.60 0.34
C GLY A 226 -59.90 52.50 1.32
N ILE A 227 -61.18 52.13 1.28
CA ILE A 227 -61.64 50.77 1.60
C ILE A 227 -62.34 50.31 0.33
N ASP A 228 -61.59 49.65 -0.54
CA ASP A 228 -62.02 49.22 -1.85
C ASP A 228 -62.63 47.80 -1.78
N THR A 229 -63.49 47.47 -2.74
CA THR A 229 -63.98 46.11 -3.00
C THR A 229 -63.62 45.77 -4.44
N ILE A 230 -62.80 44.76 -4.64
CA ILE A 230 -62.23 44.38 -5.94
C ILE A 230 -62.63 42.93 -6.22
N THR A 231 -63.12 42.67 -7.42
CA THR A 231 -63.39 41.32 -7.94
C THR A 231 -62.69 41.19 -9.28
N GLY A 232 -61.89 40.14 -9.51
CA GLY A 232 -61.23 39.88 -10.81
C GLY A 232 -62.14 39.07 -11.74
N ARG A 233 -62.60 37.89 -11.27
CA ARG A 233 -63.37 36.83 -11.96
C ARG A 233 -62.48 35.83 -12.71
N ASN A 234 -62.62 35.62 -14.01
CA ASN A 234 -61.93 34.51 -14.69
C ASN A 234 -60.74 35.04 -15.51
N GLY A 235 -59.52 34.73 -15.12
CA GLY A 235 -58.28 35.01 -15.85
C GLY A 235 -57.15 35.25 -14.87
N ASN A 236 -55.94 35.47 -15.39
CA ASN A 236 -54.76 35.71 -14.56
C ASN A 236 -54.64 37.21 -14.29
N ASP A 237 -55.17 37.65 -13.15
CA ASP A 237 -55.32 39.05 -12.79
C ASP A 237 -54.13 39.58 -11.97
N GLU A 238 -53.76 40.85 -12.21
CA GLU A 238 -52.77 41.57 -11.41
C GLU A 238 -53.44 42.73 -10.67
N ILE A 239 -53.56 42.61 -9.35
CA ILE A 239 -54.35 43.50 -8.49
C ILE A 239 -53.45 44.24 -7.50
N PHE A 240 -53.45 45.57 -7.56
CA PHE A 240 -52.84 46.46 -6.58
C PHE A 240 -53.94 47.11 -5.75
N GLY A 241 -54.20 46.56 -4.56
CA GLY A 241 -55.29 47.01 -3.67
C GLY A 241 -55.03 48.33 -2.96
N GLY A 242 -53.83 48.91 -3.10
CA GLY A 242 -53.49 50.19 -2.48
C GLY A 242 -53.55 50.15 -0.96
N GLY A 243 -53.81 51.31 -0.36
CA GLY A 243 -53.77 51.48 1.10
C GLY A 243 -55.18 51.52 1.70
N GLY A 244 -55.50 50.58 2.57
CA GLY A 244 -56.86 50.42 3.05
C GLY A 244 -57.09 49.18 3.90
N ALA A 245 -58.37 48.82 4.08
CA ALA A 245 -58.78 47.51 4.56
C ALA A 245 -59.64 46.87 3.47
N ASP A 246 -59.01 46.69 2.30
CA ASP A 246 -59.67 46.40 1.04
C ASP A 246 -60.14 44.96 0.97
N LYS A 247 -61.30 44.74 0.35
CA LYS A 247 -61.87 43.41 0.11
C LYS A 247 -61.53 42.99 -1.32
N ILE A 248 -60.73 41.95 -1.49
CA ILE A 248 -60.28 41.47 -2.81
C ILE A 248 -60.75 40.02 -3.02
N ASP A 249 -61.32 39.74 -4.19
CA ASP A 249 -61.72 38.42 -4.69
C ASP A 249 -61.20 38.24 -6.13
N ALA A 250 -60.00 37.70 -6.33
CA ALA A 250 -59.37 37.67 -7.65
C ALA A 250 -60.09 36.69 -8.60
N GLY A 251 -60.51 35.52 -8.13
CA GLY A 251 -61.45 34.63 -8.82
C GLY A 251 -60.81 33.32 -9.28
N THR A 252 -60.64 33.10 -10.58
CA THR A 252 -60.00 31.89 -11.11
C THR A 252 -58.92 32.28 -12.11
N GLY A 253 -57.77 31.62 -12.07
CA GLY A 253 -56.59 31.97 -12.83
C GLY A 253 -55.39 32.05 -11.91
N ASP A 254 -54.19 32.26 -12.47
CA ASP A 254 -52.98 32.45 -11.66
C ASP A 254 -52.79 33.95 -11.39
N ASP A 255 -53.25 34.40 -10.22
CA ASP A 255 -53.39 35.82 -9.89
C ASP A 255 -52.21 36.37 -9.07
N ILE A 256 -51.93 37.67 -9.19
CA ILE A 256 -50.91 38.38 -8.40
C ILE A 256 -51.56 39.55 -7.66
N ILE A 257 -51.43 39.57 -6.34
CA ILE A 257 -52.08 40.56 -5.47
C ILE A 257 -51.06 41.30 -4.61
N TYR A 258 -51.03 42.63 -4.69
CA TYR A 258 -50.17 43.52 -3.89
C TYR A 258 -50.98 44.33 -2.88
N ILE A 259 -50.55 44.32 -1.62
CA ILE A 259 -51.32 44.86 -0.49
C ILE A 259 -50.45 45.75 0.42
N ASP A 260 -50.91 46.98 0.70
CA ASP A 260 -50.27 47.98 1.59
C ASP A 260 -51.07 48.16 2.91
N GLY A 261 -52.23 47.50 3.02
CA GLY A 261 -53.21 47.65 4.11
C GLY A 261 -53.12 46.65 5.27
N TYR A 262 -54.00 46.83 6.27
CA TYR A 262 -54.29 45.76 7.24
C TYR A 262 -55.22 44.74 6.59
N ILE A 263 -54.83 43.47 6.58
CA ILE A 263 -55.63 42.43 5.95
C ILE A 263 -55.77 41.16 6.80
N ASN A 264 -56.91 40.49 6.65
CA ASN A 264 -57.14 39.14 7.14
C ASN A 264 -58.02 38.37 6.13
N THR A 265 -58.20 37.07 6.32
CA THR A 265 -58.97 36.20 5.42
C THR A 265 -60.35 36.68 5.02
N ALA A 266 -61.05 37.43 5.88
CA ALA A 266 -62.39 37.91 5.55
C ALA A 266 -62.38 38.95 4.41
N PHE A 267 -61.20 39.44 4.05
CA PHE A 267 -60.96 40.50 3.09
C PHE A 267 -60.14 40.06 1.87
N LEU A 268 -59.73 38.79 1.78
CA LEU A 268 -58.92 38.29 0.67
C LEU A 268 -59.35 36.88 0.24
N GLN A 269 -59.67 36.75 -1.03
CA GLN A 269 -59.83 35.49 -1.76
C GLN A 269 -59.04 35.64 -3.06
N ALA A 270 -58.05 34.80 -3.32
CA ALA A 270 -57.38 34.75 -4.61
C ALA A 270 -58.14 33.77 -5.52
N GLY A 271 -58.42 32.56 -5.01
CA GLY A 271 -59.47 31.71 -5.56
C GLY A 271 -58.92 30.43 -6.15
N ALA A 272 -59.11 30.18 -7.45
CA ALA A 272 -58.68 28.93 -8.08
C ALA A 272 -57.57 29.15 -9.11
N GLY A 273 -56.34 28.79 -8.76
CA GLY A 273 -55.18 28.77 -9.64
C GLY A 273 -53.91 28.64 -8.80
N THR A 274 -52.79 29.17 -9.30
CA THR A 274 -51.53 29.32 -8.54
C THR A 274 -51.31 30.79 -8.23
N ASP A 275 -51.76 31.22 -7.06
CA ASP A 275 -51.89 32.62 -6.74
C ASP A 275 -50.72 33.14 -5.90
N THR A 276 -50.34 34.40 -6.12
CA THR A 276 -49.24 35.08 -5.44
C THR A 276 -49.71 36.33 -4.70
N VAL A 277 -49.49 36.40 -3.40
CA VAL A 277 -49.84 37.54 -2.55
C VAL A 277 -48.60 38.17 -1.93
N ASN A 278 -48.43 39.48 -2.11
CA ASN A 278 -47.32 40.22 -1.55
C ASN A 278 -47.80 41.37 -0.65
N ILE A 279 -47.50 41.25 0.64
CA ILE A 279 -47.85 42.22 1.71
C ILE A 279 -46.65 43.16 2.01
N SER A 280 -45.50 42.91 1.37
CA SER A 280 -44.19 43.49 1.68
C SER A 280 -43.95 44.88 1.09
N TYR A 281 -44.85 45.42 0.27
CA TYR A 281 -44.52 46.62 -0.49
C TYR A 281 -44.49 47.88 0.41
N TYR A 282 -45.32 47.96 1.48
CA TYR A 282 -45.37 49.11 2.41
C TYR A 282 -46.06 48.86 3.79
N GLY A 283 -46.56 47.65 4.09
CA GLY A 283 -47.41 47.36 5.25
C GLY A 283 -46.68 47.32 6.61
N THR A 284 -47.24 48.00 7.63
CA THR A 284 -46.69 48.10 9.02
C THR A 284 -47.49 47.31 10.06
N LYS A 285 -48.39 46.42 9.63
CA LYS A 285 -49.27 45.63 10.51
C LYS A 285 -49.32 44.19 10.02
N GLY A 286 -49.25 43.25 10.95
CA GLY A 286 -49.31 41.83 10.65
C GLY A 286 -50.69 41.38 10.12
N ALA A 287 -50.64 40.36 9.26
CA ALA A 287 -51.77 39.76 8.56
C ALA A 287 -52.14 38.40 9.17
N VAL A 288 -53.43 38.03 9.08
CA VAL A 288 -53.92 36.71 9.53
C VAL A 288 -54.70 36.06 8.39
N ILE A 289 -54.08 35.10 7.70
CA ILE A 289 -54.58 34.51 6.46
C ILE A 289 -54.59 32.97 6.57
N ASN A 290 -55.72 32.34 6.26
CA ASN A 290 -55.87 30.92 6.00
C ASN A 290 -55.81 30.75 4.49
N LEU A 291 -54.67 30.22 4.04
CA LEU A 291 -54.30 30.11 2.63
C LEU A 291 -55.20 29.12 1.90
N ALA A 292 -55.67 28.06 2.56
CA ALA A 292 -56.60 27.10 1.97
C ALA A 292 -57.97 27.72 1.67
N THR A 293 -58.52 28.51 2.60
CA THR A 293 -59.80 29.18 2.36
C THR A 293 -59.67 30.32 1.36
N ALA A 294 -58.53 31.00 1.35
CA ALA A 294 -58.27 32.11 0.43
C ALA A 294 -57.80 31.63 -0.96
N GLY A 295 -57.39 30.36 -1.12
CA GLY A 295 -56.83 29.81 -2.35
C GLY A 295 -55.51 30.48 -2.71
N ILE A 296 -54.52 30.49 -1.81
CA ILE A 296 -53.23 31.15 -2.02
C ILE A 296 -52.10 30.11 -1.92
N GLU A 297 -51.16 30.16 -2.86
CA GLU A 297 -50.00 29.26 -2.93
C GLU A 297 -48.70 29.97 -2.57
N ASN A 298 -48.48 31.18 -3.09
CA ASN A 298 -47.27 31.96 -2.81
C ASN A 298 -47.63 33.19 -1.98
N ILE A 299 -46.99 33.38 -0.82
CA ILE A 299 -47.23 34.54 0.03
C ILE A 299 -45.94 35.10 0.63
N THR A 300 -45.80 36.42 0.57
CA THR A 300 -44.75 37.19 1.26
C THR A 300 -45.37 38.15 2.26
N GLY A 301 -44.99 38.01 3.52
CA GLY A 301 -45.49 38.75 4.67
C GLY A 301 -44.97 40.18 4.80
N SER A 302 -45.38 40.81 5.89
CA SER A 302 -45.08 42.18 6.26
C SER A 302 -43.83 42.25 7.15
N THR A 303 -43.46 43.43 7.66
CA THR A 303 -42.42 43.56 8.70
C THR A 303 -43.02 43.49 10.11
N SER A 304 -44.09 42.74 10.31
CA SER A 304 -44.81 42.57 11.58
C SER A 304 -45.34 41.15 11.72
N ALA A 305 -45.64 40.73 12.95
CA ALA A 305 -46.09 39.38 13.25
C ALA A 305 -47.31 38.92 12.40
N ASP A 306 -47.05 38.02 11.48
CA ASP A 306 -47.99 37.42 10.54
C ASP A 306 -48.46 36.03 11.01
N ASN A 307 -49.64 35.61 10.55
CA ASN A 307 -50.17 34.28 10.78
C ASN A 307 -50.73 33.72 9.48
N PHE A 308 -49.98 32.85 8.83
CA PHE A 308 -50.33 32.19 7.58
C PHE A 308 -50.58 30.72 7.80
N ASN A 309 -51.81 30.28 7.60
CA ASN A 309 -52.25 28.93 7.84
C ASN A 309 -52.62 28.23 6.53
N GLY A 310 -51.72 27.39 6.03
CA GLY A 310 -51.89 26.50 4.89
C GLY A 310 -52.62 25.19 5.19
N SER A 311 -53.00 24.90 6.45
CA SER A 311 -53.61 23.62 6.79
C SER A 311 -54.89 23.37 5.98
N GLY A 312 -54.85 22.34 5.13
CA GLY A 312 -55.92 22.00 4.18
C GLY A 312 -55.58 22.25 2.71
N GLN A 313 -54.44 22.89 2.39
CA GLN A 313 -53.90 22.94 1.02
C GLN A 313 -53.28 21.59 0.63
N VAL A 314 -53.43 21.23 -0.65
CA VAL A 314 -52.89 20.00 -1.26
C VAL A 314 -51.87 20.27 -2.35
N VAL A 315 -51.55 21.54 -2.55
CA VAL A 315 -50.57 22.06 -3.50
C VAL A 315 -49.41 22.66 -2.72
N ALA A 316 -48.23 22.68 -3.33
CA ALA A 316 -47.03 23.23 -2.72
C ALA A 316 -47.17 24.73 -2.48
N LEU A 317 -46.81 25.16 -1.28
CA LEU A 317 -46.86 26.54 -0.81
C LEU A 317 -45.45 27.14 -0.74
N SER A 318 -45.34 28.44 -1.03
CA SER A 318 -44.14 29.24 -0.78
C SER A 318 -44.49 30.38 0.18
N ILE A 319 -44.11 30.24 1.44
CA ILE A 319 -44.50 31.15 2.52
C ILE A 319 -43.26 31.87 3.08
N THR A 320 -43.23 33.20 3.04
CA THR A 320 -42.17 34.01 3.65
C THR A 320 -42.78 34.97 4.67
N GLY A 321 -42.35 34.93 5.94
CA GLY A 321 -42.80 35.83 7.01
C GLY A 321 -42.19 37.23 6.95
N ASN A 322 -40.86 37.31 6.77
CA ASN A 322 -40.01 38.51 6.88
C ASN A 322 -39.68 38.88 8.34
N ASP A 323 -39.94 40.11 8.78
CA ASP A 323 -39.65 40.53 10.17
C ASP A 323 -40.92 40.33 10.99
N GLY A 324 -40.85 39.70 12.16
CA GLY A 324 -42.04 39.43 12.96
C GLY A 324 -41.90 38.20 13.82
N ASN A 325 -42.81 38.03 14.78
CA ASN A 325 -42.96 36.73 15.43
C ASN A 325 -44.08 36.00 14.69
N ASP A 326 -43.72 35.29 13.62
CA ASP A 326 -44.68 34.78 12.66
C ASP A 326 -45.15 33.37 13.02
N ILE A 327 -46.39 33.05 12.66
CA ILE A 327 -46.96 31.71 12.75
C ILE A 327 -47.24 31.24 11.32
N LEU A 328 -46.41 30.33 10.82
CA LEU A 328 -46.45 29.86 9.45
C LEU A 328 -46.77 28.37 9.44
N THR A 329 -47.74 27.96 8.64
CA THR A 329 -48.16 26.55 8.54
C THR A 329 -48.32 26.19 7.07
N GLY A 330 -47.68 25.10 6.65
CA GLY A 330 -47.79 24.49 5.33
C GLY A 330 -49.10 23.72 5.11
N GLY A 331 -49.15 22.99 4.01
CA GLY A 331 -50.23 22.13 3.52
C GLY A 331 -49.86 20.65 3.60
N SER A 332 -50.20 19.88 2.57
CA SER A 332 -49.93 18.43 2.49
C SER A 332 -49.01 18.05 1.32
N ALA A 333 -48.37 19.05 0.73
CA ALA A 333 -47.44 18.92 -0.38
C ALA A 333 -46.11 19.54 0.03
N ASN A 334 -45.07 19.38 -0.80
CA ASN A 334 -43.73 19.85 -0.49
C ASN A 334 -43.65 21.39 -0.51
N ASP A 335 -43.62 22.00 0.66
CA ASP A 335 -43.68 23.43 0.87
C ASP A 335 -42.29 24.06 1.05
N THR A 336 -42.18 25.37 0.85
CA THR A 336 -41.01 26.17 1.21
C THR A 336 -41.43 27.28 2.16
N ILE A 337 -40.92 27.28 3.39
CA ILE A 337 -41.34 28.19 4.45
C ILE A 337 -40.14 28.90 5.07
N SER A 338 -40.16 30.23 5.13
CA SER A 338 -39.12 31.04 5.76
C SER A 338 -39.73 31.99 6.78
N GLY A 339 -39.33 31.88 8.06
CA GLY A 339 -39.74 32.79 9.14
C GLY A 339 -39.16 34.18 8.93
N GLY A 340 -37.83 34.31 9.03
CA GLY A 340 -37.10 35.58 8.87
C GLY A 340 -36.59 36.11 10.21
N GLU A 341 -36.68 37.42 10.48
CA GLU A 341 -36.27 37.96 11.79
C GLU A 341 -37.40 37.83 12.81
N GLY A 342 -37.11 37.39 14.03
CA GLY A 342 -38.04 37.28 15.15
C GLY A 342 -38.23 35.84 15.63
N ASN A 343 -39.13 35.65 16.61
CA ASN A 343 -39.38 34.33 17.19
C ASN A 343 -40.56 33.67 16.48
N ASN A 344 -40.26 32.80 15.52
CA ASN A 344 -41.24 32.22 14.61
C ASN A 344 -41.73 30.85 15.08
N THR A 345 -42.94 30.49 14.68
CA THR A 345 -43.49 29.13 14.82
C THR A 345 -43.84 28.63 13.43
N ILE A 346 -43.14 27.60 12.97
CA ILE A 346 -43.24 27.04 11.62
C ILE A 346 -43.69 25.58 11.71
N ALA A 347 -44.66 25.18 10.89
CA ALA A 347 -45.09 23.79 10.76
C ALA A 347 -45.25 23.42 9.28
N GLY A 348 -44.59 22.36 8.81
CA GLY A 348 -44.72 21.84 7.44
C GLY A 348 -46.03 21.06 7.22
N ASN A 349 -46.30 20.12 8.12
CA ASN A 349 -47.33 19.07 8.08
C ASN A 349 -46.93 17.90 7.15
N ASP A 350 -47.67 17.58 6.09
CA ASP A 350 -47.31 16.45 5.22
C ASP A 350 -46.56 17.02 4.00
N GLY A 351 -45.52 16.32 3.52
CA GLY A 351 -44.71 16.77 2.40
C GLY A 351 -43.23 16.71 2.73
N ASN A 352 -42.38 16.80 1.71
CA ASN A 352 -40.94 16.99 1.91
C ASN A 352 -40.66 18.50 1.90
N ASP A 353 -40.70 19.12 3.07
CA ASP A 353 -40.74 20.57 3.23
C ASP A 353 -39.34 21.17 3.41
N ASN A 354 -39.15 22.40 2.94
CA ASN A 354 -37.92 23.16 3.15
C ASN A 354 -38.19 24.38 4.02
N MET A 355 -37.68 24.37 5.24
CA MET A 355 -38.02 25.34 6.29
C MET A 355 -36.79 26.05 6.86
N SER A 356 -36.93 27.36 7.09
CA SER A 356 -35.90 28.18 7.74
C SER A 356 -36.51 29.09 8.81
N GLY A 357 -35.99 29.04 10.04
CA GLY A 357 -36.39 29.89 11.16
C GLY A 357 -35.94 31.33 10.96
N GLY A 358 -34.61 31.52 10.92
CA GLY A 358 -33.98 32.82 10.68
C GLY A 358 -33.30 33.34 11.94
N ALA A 359 -33.45 34.61 12.28
CA ALA A 359 -32.83 35.16 13.48
C ALA A 359 -33.85 35.23 14.62
N GLY A 360 -33.67 34.46 15.70
CA GLY A 360 -34.57 34.50 16.84
C GLY A 360 -34.71 33.14 17.53
N VAL A 361 -35.62 33.05 18.49
CA VAL A 361 -35.94 31.77 19.16
C VAL A 361 -37.11 31.16 18.39
N ASP A 362 -36.79 30.27 17.46
CA ASP A 362 -37.76 29.66 16.56
C ASP A 362 -38.22 28.28 17.03
N VAL A 363 -39.46 27.92 16.67
CA VAL A 363 -40.04 26.59 16.84
C VAL A 363 -40.41 26.07 15.46
N ILE A 364 -39.77 24.99 15.00
CA ILE A 364 -39.99 24.42 13.66
C ILE A 364 -40.35 22.94 13.80
N ASN A 365 -41.42 22.51 13.13
CA ASN A 365 -41.86 21.13 13.06
C ASN A 365 -42.10 20.72 11.60
N GLY A 366 -41.39 19.71 11.09
CA GLY A 366 -41.56 19.18 9.74
C GLY A 366 -42.89 18.49 9.58
N GLY A 367 -43.04 17.30 10.16
CA GLY A 367 -44.28 16.54 10.17
C GLY A 367 -44.11 15.18 9.52
N LEU A 368 -44.75 14.92 8.38
CA LEU A 368 -44.61 13.68 7.62
C LEU A 368 -43.89 13.98 6.31
N GLY A 369 -42.79 13.29 6.02
CA GLY A 369 -42.03 13.42 4.78
C GLY A 369 -40.56 13.73 5.06
N ASP A 370 -39.74 13.77 4.02
CA ASP A 370 -38.30 14.01 4.16
C ASP A 370 -38.04 15.53 4.20
N ASP A 371 -37.93 16.10 5.40
CA ASP A 371 -37.89 17.55 5.62
C ASP A 371 -36.47 18.11 5.71
N SER A 372 -36.29 19.35 5.25
CA SER A 372 -35.05 20.12 5.37
C SER A 372 -35.28 21.32 6.29
N ILE A 373 -34.71 21.31 7.49
CA ILE A 373 -34.93 22.30 8.54
C ILE A 373 -33.64 23.07 8.84
N ASN A 374 -33.69 24.40 8.78
CA ASN A 374 -32.59 25.27 9.19
C ASN A 374 -33.02 26.26 10.30
N GLY A 375 -32.49 26.07 11.50
CA GLY A 375 -32.76 26.93 12.66
C GLY A 375 -32.06 28.29 12.61
N ASN A 376 -30.86 28.39 12.01
CA ASN A 376 -30.02 29.61 11.98
C ASN A 376 -29.65 30.16 13.39
N GLU A 377 -29.87 31.44 13.70
CA GLU A 377 -29.38 32.05 14.94
C GLU A 377 -30.45 32.05 16.03
N GLY A 378 -30.12 31.55 17.22
CA GLY A 378 -30.93 31.60 18.44
C GLY A 378 -31.13 30.22 19.07
N ASN A 379 -31.83 30.16 20.20
CA ASN A 379 -32.04 28.90 20.93
C ASN A 379 -33.31 28.21 20.41
N ASN A 380 -33.18 27.43 19.35
CA ASN A 380 -34.30 26.93 18.57
C ASN A 380 -34.85 25.60 19.11
N THR A 381 -36.12 25.32 18.80
CA THR A 381 -36.73 23.99 18.99
C THR A 381 -37.10 23.43 17.63
N LEU A 382 -36.42 22.37 17.21
CA LEU A 382 -36.53 21.78 15.87
C LEU A 382 -37.02 20.34 15.99
N THR A 383 -38.01 19.97 15.18
CA THR A 383 -38.55 18.62 15.11
C THR A 383 -38.69 18.23 13.64
N GLY A 384 -38.05 17.14 13.22
CA GLY A 384 -38.20 16.57 11.88
C GLY A 384 -39.57 15.95 11.71
N GLY A 385 -39.80 14.78 12.31
CA GLY A 385 -41.07 14.08 12.29
C GLY A 385 -40.92 12.65 11.78
N ASP A 386 -41.85 12.17 10.95
CA ASP A 386 -41.69 10.89 10.26
C ASP A 386 -41.05 11.16 8.89
N GLY A 387 -39.95 10.52 8.52
CA GLY A 387 -39.27 10.72 7.24
C GLY A 387 -37.75 10.74 7.39
N VAL A 388 -37.03 10.94 6.28
CA VAL A 388 -35.57 11.12 6.31
C VAL A 388 -35.26 12.61 6.35
N ASP A 389 -35.04 13.13 7.55
CA ASP A 389 -34.93 14.56 7.76
C ASP A 389 -33.48 15.07 7.74
N TYR A 390 -33.30 16.32 7.31
CA TYR A 390 -32.04 17.05 7.29
C TYR A 390 -32.18 18.29 8.17
N ILE A 391 -31.55 18.29 9.35
CA ILE A 391 -31.69 19.36 10.34
C ILE A 391 -30.35 20.05 10.58
N THR A 392 -30.29 21.36 10.39
CA THR A 392 -29.16 22.22 10.78
C THR A 392 -29.61 23.24 11.81
N SER A 393 -29.11 23.17 13.04
CA SER A 393 -29.64 24.02 14.12
C SER A 393 -29.09 25.44 14.12
N GLY A 394 -27.80 25.60 13.79
CA GLY A 394 -27.13 26.88 13.68
C GLY A 394 -26.44 27.32 14.97
N LEU A 395 -26.58 28.58 15.41
CA LEU A 395 -25.91 29.09 16.62
C LEU A 395 -26.93 29.24 17.75
N GLY A 396 -26.65 28.72 18.94
CA GLY A 396 -27.52 28.85 20.10
C GLY A 396 -27.59 27.56 20.89
N ALA A 397 -28.28 27.56 22.04
CA ALA A 397 -28.54 26.32 22.77
C ALA A 397 -29.88 25.73 22.29
N ASP A 398 -29.78 24.80 21.35
CA ASP A 398 -30.92 24.26 20.59
C ASP A 398 -31.50 22.99 21.23
N THR A 399 -32.76 22.69 20.92
CA THR A 399 -33.40 21.40 21.21
C THR A 399 -33.87 20.79 19.90
N ILE A 400 -33.33 19.63 19.55
CA ILE A 400 -33.47 18.98 18.25
C ILE A 400 -34.06 17.59 18.47
N THR A 401 -35.11 17.28 17.72
CA THR A 401 -35.70 15.93 17.65
C THR A 401 -35.74 15.53 16.18
N GLY A 402 -35.12 14.41 15.79
CA GLY A 402 -35.21 13.86 14.43
C GLY A 402 -36.61 13.31 14.20
N GLY A 403 -36.86 12.11 14.74
CA GLY A 403 -38.17 11.48 14.77
C GLY A 403 -38.09 10.04 14.30
N ASP A 404 -38.96 9.61 13.39
CA ASP A 404 -38.92 8.28 12.79
C ASP A 404 -38.31 8.35 11.38
N GLY A 405 -37.13 7.77 11.16
CA GLY A 405 -36.46 7.66 9.88
C GLY A 405 -34.95 7.83 10.01
N ASN A 406 -34.21 7.82 8.91
CA ASN A 406 -32.75 7.88 8.97
C ASN A 406 -32.26 9.33 8.86
N ASP A 407 -32.24 10.05 9.97
CA ASP A 407 -32.10 11.49 9.97
C ASP A 407 -30.63 11.94 9.91
N THR A 408 -30.40 13.14 9.38
CA THR A 408 -29.10 13.81 9.42
C THR A 408 -29.21 15.10 10.22
N ILE A 409 -28.53 15.15 11.37
CA ILE A 409 -28.60 16.26 12.32
C ILE A 409 -27.23 16.93 12.45
N PHE A 410 -27.16 18.22 12.16
CA PHE A 410 -26.03 19.10 12.46
C PHE A 410 -26.41 20.03 13.61
N ALA A 411 -26.07 19.61 14.83
CA ALA A 411 -26.13 20.46 16.01
C ALA A 411 -24.95 21.43 15.92
N GLY A 412 -25.25 22.72 15.74
CA GLY A 412 -24.26 23.74 15.44
C GLY A 412 -23.51 24.20 16.68
N GLY A 413 -23.45 25.50 16.92
CA GLY A 413 -22.66 26.08 18.00
C GLY A 413 -23.47 26.34 19.25
N GLY A 414 -23.17 25.68 20.38
CA GLY A 414 -23.90 25.96 21.61
C GLY A 414 -23.83 24.89 22.70
N ILE A 415 -24.93 24.72 23.43
CA ILE A 415 -25.14 23.58 24.33
C ILE A 415 -26.48 22.99 23.91
N ASP A 416 -26.41 22.04 23.00
CA ASP A 416 -27.56 21.50 22.31
C ASP A 416 -28.09 20.25 23.00
N LYS A 417 -29.39 20.02 22.84
CA LYS A 417 -30.05 18.77 23.22
C LYS A 417 -30.52 18.08 21.95
N VAL A 418 -30.01 16.88 21.69
CA VAL A 418 -30.32 16.10 20.49
C VAL A 418 -30.99 14.78 20.87
N ASP A 419 -32.13 14.48 20.27
CA ASP A 419 -32.81 13.19 20.31
C ASP A 419 -33.09 12.76 18.86
N ALA A 420 -32.30 11.85 18.29
CA ALA A 420 -32.43 11.54 16.86
C ALA A 420 -33.67 10.68 16.56
N GLY A 421 -34.01 9.73 17.45
CA GLY A 421 -35.28 9.02 17.43
C GLY A 421 -35.15 7.57 16.99
N SER A 422 -35.97 7.13 16.04
CA SER A 422 -35.92 5.77 15.49
C SER A 422 -35.33 5.81 14.09
N GLY A 423 -34.40 4.95 13.76
CA GLY A 423 -33.79 4.85 12.43
C GLY A 423 -32.28 4.79 12.54
N ASN A 424 -31.59 4.87 11.41
CA ASN A 424 -30.13 4.88 11.38
C ASN A 424 -29.66 6.31 11.15
N ASP A 425 -29.41 7.02 12.24
CA ASP A 425 -29.21 8.46 12.23
C ASP A 425 -27.74 8.86 12.08
N SER A 426 -27.50 10.05 11.52
CA SER A 426 -26.20 10.67 11.35
C SER A 426 -26.15 12.00 12.09
N ILE A 427 -25.42 12.04 13.21
CA ILE A 427 -25.44 13.15 14.16
C ILE A 427 -24.05 13.81 14.21
N TYR A 428 -23.98 15.09 13.91
CA TYR A 428 -22.77 15.91 13.96
C TYR A 428 -22.90 16.94 15.07
N ILE A 429 -21.95 16.94 16.01
CA ILE A 429 -21.94 17.82 17.19
C ILE A 429 -20.61 18.57 17.31
N ASP A 430 -20.63 19.74 17.96
CA ASP A 430 -19.46 20.61 18.06
C ASP A 430 -18.58 20.32 19.30
N GLY A 431 -19.13 19.81 20.41
CA GLY A 431 -18.34 19.62 21.64
C GLY A 431 -19.04 18.98 22.86
N ASP A 432 -18.34 19.02 24.01
CA ASP A 432 -18.67 18.26 25.24
C ASP A 432 -20.05 18.55 25.84
N ALA A 433 -20.57 19.75 25.65
CA ALA A 433 -21.78 20.19 26.35
C ALA A 433 -23.05 19.59 25.71
N ASP A 434 -23.04 19.39 24.40
CA ASP A 434 -24.16 18.81 23.63
C ASP A 434 -24.38 17.35 24.03
N VAL A 435 -23.27 16.65 24.31
CA VAL A 435 -23.26 15.20 24.56
C VAL A 435 -24.01 14.81 25.83
N LEU A 436 -24.04 15.69 26.84
CA LEU A 436 -24.73 15.37 28.10
C LEU A 436 -26.22 15.09 27.86
N ALA A 437 -26.80 15.73 26.85
CA ALA A 437 -28.22 15.64 26.50
C ALA A 437 -28.50 14.92 25.17
N LEU A 438 -27.49 14.30 24.55
CA LEU A 438 -27.61 13.46 23.35
C LEU A 438 -28.36 12.14 23.64
N GLN A 439 -29.23 11.73 22.73
CA GLN A 439 -29.82 10.41 22.58
C GLN A 439 -29.90 10.13 21.08
N ALA A 440 -29.34 9.02 20.59
CA ALA A 440 -29.46 8.65 19.19
C ALA A 440 -30.77 7.88 19.00
N GLY A 441 -30.91 6.74 19.68
CA GLY A 441 -32.23 6.15 19.92
C GLY A 441 -32.30 4.69 19.48
N LEU A 442 -33.22 4.35 18.59
CA LEU A 442 -33.40 2.98 18.09
C LEU A 442 -32.87 2.84 16.66
N GLY A 443 -31.76 2.16 16.48
CA GLY A 443 -31.31 1.72 15.16
C GLY A 443 -29.81 1.49 15.15
N THR A 444 -29.15 1.88 14.06
CA THR A 444 -27.68 1.83 13.96
C THR A 444 -27.19 3.24 13.67
N ASP A 445 -26.84 3.94 14.73
CA ASP A 445 -26.63 5.38 14.70
C ASP A 445 -25.15 5.73 14.62
N THR A 446 -24.84 6.83 13.93
CA THR A 446 -23.48 7.33 13.76
C THR A 446 -23.32 8.74 14.30
N VAL A 447 -22.35 8.93 15.20
CA VAL A 447 -22.06 10.22 15.82
C VAL A 447 -20.66 10.70 15.43
N TRP A 448 -20.54 11.95 14.99
CA TRP A 448 -19.28 12.65 14.75
C TRP A 448 -19.11 13.78 15.75
N VAL A 449 -18.06 13.67 16.57
CA VAL A 449 -17.71 14.65 17.59
C VAL A 449 -16.70 15.65 17.04
N GLY A 450 -16.91 16.95 17.27
CA GLY A 450 -15.96 18.01 16.88
C GLY A 450 -15.99 18.36 15.40
N TYR A 451 -17.15 18.21 14.74
CA TYR A 451 -17.34 18.52 13.32
C TYR A 451 -17.15 20.01 13.00
N ILE A 452 -17.53 20.91 13.93
CA ILE A 452 -17.47 22.37 13.76
C ILE A 452 -16.55 22.97 14.82
N GLY A 453 -15.36 23.38 14.40
CA GLY A 453 -14.35 23.95 15.30
C GLY A 453 -13.47 22.87 15.93
N ASN A 454 -12.16 23.09 15.89
CA ASN A 454 -11.14 22.14 16.35
C ASN A 454 -11.18 21.97 17.89
N ASN A 455 -12.26 21.44 18.46
CA ASN A 455 -12.38 21.21 19.90
C ASN A 455 -11.39 20.10 20.30
N VAL A 456 -10.37 20.52 21.06
CA VAL A 456 -9.24 19.70 21.55
C VAL A 456 -9.57 19.04 22.91
N LYS A 457 -10.86 18.96 23.27
CA LYS A 457 -11.30 18.39 24.54
C LYS A 457 -11.89 17.03 24.27
N GLY A 458 -11.43 16.05 25.05
CA GLY A 458 -11.92 14.70 24.94
C GLY A 458 -13.20 14.47 25.74
N LEU A 459 -13.95 13.47 25.31
CA LEU A 459 -15.31 13.18 25.71
C LEU A 459 -15.42 11.91 26.56
N THR A 460 -16.49 11.73 27.33
CA THR A 460 -16.80 10.45 27.97
C THR A 460 -18.25 10.06 27.72
N LEU A 461 -18.48 8.86 27.17
CA LEU A 461 -19.79 8.40 26.75
C LEU A 461 -20.02 6.93 27.10
N ASN A 462 -21.21 6.63 27.62
CA ASN A 462 -21.72 5.26 27.70
C ASN A 462 -22.64 5.03 26.51
N LEU A 463 -22.24 4.16 25.58
CA LEU A 463 -22.88 4.01 24.28
C LEU A 463 -24.26 3.34 24.37
N LEU A 464 -24.40 2.31 25.22
CA LEU A 464 -25.69 1.64 25.44
C LEU A 464 -26.75 2.60 25.96
N ALA A 465 -26.41 3.44 26.93
CA ALA A 465 -27.36 4.41 27.50
C ALA A 465 -27.83 5.44 26.48
N LYS A 466 -27.11 5.60 25.38
CA LYS A 466 -27.31 6.61 24.34
C LYS A 466 -27.83 6.04 23.02
N GLY A 467 -27.82 4.71 22.87
CA GLY A 467 -28.20 3.99 21.65
C GLY A 467 -27.27 4.29 20.48
N ILE A 468 -25.95 4.28 20.70
CA ILE A 468 -24.96 4.63 19.66
C ILE A 468 -24.13 3.40 19.32
N GLU A 469 -23.96 3.14 18.03
CA GLU A 469 -23.19 2.01 17.50
C GLU A 469 -21.91 2.46 16.81
N ASN A 470 -21.95 3.55 16.04
CA ASN A 470 -20.80 4.10 15.34
C ASN A 470 -20.43 5.47 15.91
N ILE A 471 -19.17 5.68 16.27
CA ILE A 471 -18.70 6.96 16.78
C ILE A 471 -17.32 7.32 16.23
N ASN A 472 -17.21 8.54 15.72
CA ASN A 472 -15.96 9.19 15.41
C ASN A 472 -15.69 10.27 16.46
N GLY A 473 -14.66 10.04 17.27
CA GLY A 473 -14.23 10.87 18.37
C GLY A 473 -13.63 12.20 17.94
N SER A 474 -13.24 12.98 18.94
CA SER A 474 -12.66 14.31 18.82
C SER A 474 -11.15 14.26 18.58
N ASN A 475 -10.44 15.38 18.78
CA ASN A 475 -8.98 15.38 18.83
C ASN A 475 -8.42 15.46 20.27
N GLY A 476 -9.27 15.21 21.28
CA GLY A 476 -8.87 15.11 22.68
C GLY A 476 -9.07 13.69 23.22
N ALA A 477 -8.65 13.45 24.46
CA ALA A 477 -8.72 12.13 25.11
C ALA A 477 -10.17 11.66 25.38
N ASP A 478 -10.69 10.82 24.50
CA ASP A 478 -12.04 10.29 24.52
C ASP A 478 -12.16 9.01 25.36
N ASN A 479 -13.34 8.72 25.88
CA ASN A 479 -13.65 7.53 26.65
C ASN A 479 -15.03 6.99 26.27
N PHE A 480 -15.07 5.98 25.40
CA PHE A 480 -16.29 5.38 24.89
C PHE A 480 -16.46 3.97 25.46
N ASP A 481 -17.52 3.80 26.26
CA ASP A 481 -17.85 2.55 26.93
C ASP A 481 -19.04 1.87 26.25
N GLY A 482 -18.72 0.85 25.44
CA GLY A 482 -19.64 -0.04 24.74
C GLY A 482 -19.98 -1.33 25.47
N SER A 483 -19.46 -1.56 26.68
CA SER A 483 -19.51 -2.88 27.38
C SER A 483 -20.91 -3.47 27.61
N GLY A 484 -21.98 -2.68 27.45
CA GLY A 484 -23.37 -3.14 27.54
C GLY A 484 -24.03 -3.45 26.19
N GLN A 485 -23.39 -3.17 25.07
CA GLN A 485 -23.93 -3.36 23.73
C GLN A 485 -23.84 -4.83 23.29
N VAL A 486 -24.84 -5.25 22.52
CA VAL A 486 -24.96 -6.62 21.94
C VAL A 486 -24.93 -6.61 20.41
N VAL A 487 -24.62 -5.45 19.85
CA VAL A 487 -24.50 -5.18 18.42
C VAL A 487 -23.06 -4.75 18.15
N SER A 488 -22.61 -4.95 16.91
CA SER A 488 -21.28 -4.53 16.46
C SER A 488 -21.14 -3.01 16.55
N LEU A 489 -20.03 -2.57 17.12
CA LEU A 489 -19.66 -1.17 17.29
C LEU A 489 -18.53 -0.79 16.33
N ALA A 490 -18.55 0.45 15.84
CA ALA A 490 -17.42 1.06 15.14
C ALA A 490 -16.94 2.27 15.92
N LEU A 491 -15.83 2.12 16.65
CA LEU A 491 -15.28 3.13 17.54
C LEU A 491 -13.99 3.70 16.94
N ASN A 492 -13.90 5.02 16.77
CA ASN A 492 -12.68 5.70 16.32
C ASN A 492 -12.34 6.86 17.28
N GLY A 493 -11.18 6.79 17.94
CA GLY A 493 -10.68 7.81 18.87
C GLY A 493 -10.01 9.03 18.21
N ASN A 494 -9.58 8.91 16.95
CA ASN A 494 -8.85 9.94 16.20
C ASN A 494 -7.52 10.38 16.85
N GLN A 495 -7.49 11.49 17.58
CA GLN A 495 -6.28 11.98 18.27
C GLN A 495 -6.58 12.09 19.75
N GLY A 496 -5.71 11.61 20.62
CA GLY A 496 -5.98 11.64 22.05
C GLY A 496 -5.34 10.45 22.74
N ASN A 497 -5.43 10.42 24.07
CA ASN A 497 -5.15 9.20 24.81
C ASN A 497 -6.52 8.59 25.11
N ASP A 498 -7.01 7.77 24.20
CA ASP A 498 -8.41 7.39 24.18
C ASP A 498 -8.63 6.06 24.90
N ILE A 499 -9.81 5.89 25.50
CA ILE A 499 -10.27 4.64 26.11
C ILE A 499 -11.47 4.16 25.32
N LEU A 500 -11.30 3.10 24.53
CA LEU A 500 -12.37 2.58 23.66
C LEU A 500 -12.68 1.14 24.07
N ILE A 501 -13.93 0.90 24.46
CA ILE A 501 -14.38 -0.41 24.95
C ILE A 501 -15.54 -0.88 24.07
N GLY A 502 -15.38 -2.03 23.44
CA GLY A 502 -16.38 -2.75 22.66
C GLY A 502 -17.50 -3.36 23.51
N GLY A 503 -18.41 -4.07 22.85
CA GLY A 503 -19.55 -4.79 23.40
C GLY A 503 -19.34 -6.31 23.39
N SER A 504 -20.37 -7.06 23.02
CA SER A 504 -20.34 -8.55 22.99
C SER A 504 -20.47 -9.14 21.58
N ALA A 505 -20.31 -8.30 20.57
CA ALA A 505 -20.37 -8.65 19.17
C ALA A 505 -19.06 -8.23 18.51
N ASN A 506 -18.84 -8.63 17.26
CA ASN A 506 -17.62 -8.32 16.52
C ASN A 506 -17.49 -6.81 16.27
N ASP A 507 -16.59 -6.14 16.97
CA ASP A 507 -16.41 -4.69 16.94
C ASP A 507 -15.22 -4.26 16.08
N ASN A 508 -15.23 -3.00 15.65
CA ASN A 508 -14.13 -2.37 14.93
C ASN A 508 -13.66 -1.15 15.74
N ILE A 509 -12.48 -1.26 16.35
CA ILE A 509 -11.96 -0.28 17.30
C ILE A 509 -10.66 0.33 16.75
N GLN A 510 -10.59 1.65 16.65
CA GLN A 510 -9.43 2.38 16.14
C GLN A 510 -9.02 3.47 17.14
N GLY A 511 -7.83 3.34 17.74
CA GLY A 511 -7.29 4.31 18.69
C GLY A 511 -6.80 5.60 18.02
N GLY A 512 -6.07 5.48 16.91
CA GLY A 512 -5.59 6.64 16.15
C GLY A 512 -4.22 7.13 16.64
N THR A 513 -4.07 8.38 17.08
CA THR A 513 -2.77 8.87 17.60
C THR A 513 -2.84 9.20 19.08
N GLY A 514 -1.81 8.84 19.84
CA GLY A 514 -1.69 9.03 21.28
C GLY A 514 -1.64 7.67 21.98
N ASN A 515 -1.58 7.66 23.31
CA ASN A 515 -1.44 6.41 24.08
C ASN A 515 -2.82 5.92 24.49
N ASN A 516 -3.36 4.97 23.74
CA ASN A 516 -4.75 4.53 23.86
C ASN A 516 -4.87 3.27 24.73
N THR A 517 -6.08 3.03 25.25
CA THR A 517 -6.49 1.80 25.93
C THR A 517 -7.70 1.24 25.20
N LEU A 518 -7.53 0.12 24.51
CA LEU A 518 -8.52 -0.48 23.63
C LEU A 518 -8.94 -1.85 24.19
N THR A 519 -10.23 -2.14 24.19
CA THR A 519 -10.76 -3.44 24.66
C THR A 519 -11.89 -3.91 23.77
N GLY A 520 -11.81 -5.12 23.22
CA GLY A 520 -12.87 -5.74 22.42
C GLY A 520 -14.02 -6.29 23.28
N ASN A 521 -13.67 -7.10 24.29
CA ASN A 521 -14.57 -7.91 25.14
C ASN A 521 -14.98 -9.23 24.47
N ASP A 522 -16.26 -9.48 24.17
CA ASP A 522 -16.65 -10.73 23.49
C ASP A 522 -16.89 -10.44 21.99
N GLY A 523 -16.54 -11.35 21.09
CA GLY A 523 -16.67 -11.15 19.65
C GLY A 523 -15.36 -11.38 18.93
N ASN A 524 -15.41 -11.56 17.61
CA ASN A 524 -14.19 -11.57 16.79
C ASN A 524 -13.92 -10.13 16.35
N ASP A 525 -13.12 -9.42 17.13
CA ASP A 525 -12.95 -7.97 17.03
C ASP A 525 -11.81 -7.60 16.08
N THR A 526 -11.88 -6.41 15.50
CA THR A 526 -10.78 -5.80 14.75
C THR A 526 -10.31 -4.57 15.49
N ILE A 527 -9.07 -4.59 16.01
CA ILE A 527 -8.55 -3.53 16.86
C ILE A 527 -7.27 -2.95 16.26
N ALA A 528 -7.23 -1.63 16.06
CA ALA A 528 -6.07 -0.90 15.60
C ALA A 528 -5.63 0.16 16.63
N GLY A 529 -4.43 -0.01 17.22
CA GLY A 529 -3.83 0.95 18.16
C GLY A 529 -3.52 2.30 17.50
N GLY A 530 -2.65 2.25 16.50
CA GLY A 530 -2.28 3.39 15.67
C GLY A 530 -0.87 3.90 15.99
N ILE A 531 -0.71 5.19 16.32
CA ILE A 531 0.59 5.75 16.72
C ILE A 531 0.54 6.10 18.21
N GLY A 532 1.37 5.47 19.03
CA GLY A 532 1.54 5.75 20.44
C GLY A 532 1.81 4.48 21.22
N ASN A 533 1.98 4.62 22.54
CA ASN A 533 2.18 3.45 23.40
C ASN A 533 0.80 2.95 23.85
N ASP A 534 0.25 2.01 23.08
CA ASP A 534 -1.12 1.54 23.26
C ASP A 534 -1.20 0.33 24.19
N ILE A 535 -2.31 0.21 24.90
CA ILE A 535 -2.70 -0.97 25.69
C ILE A 535 -3.91 -1.59 25.01
N ILE A 536 -3.80 -2.83 24.53
CA ILE A 536 -4.84 -3.50 23.75
C ILE A 536 -5.19 -4.83 24.40
N ASN A 537 -6.49 -5.10 24.53
CA ASN A 537 -7.03 -6.39 24.98
C ASN A 537 -8.13 -6.83 24.01
N GLY A 538 -7.95 -7.94 23.27
CA GLY A 538 -8.98 -8.50 22.39
C GLY A 538 -10.17 -8.97 23.20
N GLY A 539 -10.00 -10.04 23.97
CA GLY A 539 -10.99 -10.53 24.92
C GLY A 539 -11.36 -11.99 24.65
N ILE A 540 -12.59 -12.29 24.24
CA ILE A 540 -13.06 -13.62 23.88
C ILE A 540 -13.51 -13.59 22.42
N GLY A 541 -12.91 -14.41 21.58
CA GLY A 541 -13.20 -14.55 20.15
C GLY A 541 -11.91 -14.54 19.34
N ASP A 542 -11.98 -14.86 18.05
CA ASP A 542 -10.79 -14.83 17.19
C ASP A 542 -10.54 -13.36 16.75
N ASP A 543 -9.65 -12.66 17.44
CA ASP A 543 -9.43 -11.22 17.28
C ASP A 543 -8.33 -10.90 16.26
N ASN A 544 -8.47 -9.76 15.56
CA ASN A 544 -7.46 -9.23 14.65
C ASN A 544 -6.92 -7.90 15.17
N ILE A 545 -5.71 -7.96 15.74
CA ILE A 545 -5.09 -6.85 16.46
C ILE A 545 -3.89 -6.32 15.67
N ASN A 546 -3.91 -5.01 15.39
CA ASN A 546 -2.76 -4.27 14.88
C ASN A 546 -2.41 -3.15 15.85
N ALA A 547 -1.37 -3.34 16.66
CA ALA A 547 -0.96 -2.34 17.64
C ALA A 547 -0.39 -1.07 17.00
N GLY A 548 0.14 -1.16 15.78
CA GLY A 548 0.75 -0.01 15.10
C GLY A 548 2.11 0.38 15.68
N GLY A 549 2.44 1.67 15.67
CA GLY A 549 3.76 2.17 16.03
C GLY A 549 3.82 2.70 17.47
N GLY A 550 4.84 2.32 18.22
CA GLY A 550 5.04 2.74 19.61
C GLY A 550 5.53 1.56 20.45
N ILE A 551 5.60 1.72 21.76
CA ILE A 551 5.87 0.62 22.71
C ILE A 551 4.53 0.17 23.26
N ASN A 552 4.02 -0.93 22.75
CA ASN A 552 2.66 -1.40 23.00
C ASN A 552 2.61 -2.55 24.00
N THR A 553 1.46 -2.70 24.65
CA THR A 553 1.11 -3.89 25.44
C THR A 553 -0.15 -4.50 24.86
N VAL A 554 -0.05 -5.70 24.31
CA VAL A 554 -1.13 -6.40 23.62
C VAL A 554 -1.44 -7.71 24.33
N ASN A 555 -2.74 -7.98 24.52
CA ASN A 555 -3.26 -9.27 24.95
C ASN A 555 -4.36 -9.69 23.96
N GLY A 556 -4.20 -10.84 23.30
CA GLY A 556 -5.22 -11.43 22.43
C GLY A 556 -6.44 -11.83 23.25
N GLY A 557 -6.27 -12.81 24.14
CA GLY A 557 -7.32 -13.28 25.04
C GLY A 557 -7.66 -14.75 24.82
N ASP A 558 -8.94 -15.10 24.80
CA ASP A 558 -9.39 -16.45 24.45
C ASP A 558 -9.83 -16.45 22.98
N GLY A 559 -9.22 -17.25 22.11
CA GLY A 559 -9.52 -17.31 20.68
C GLY A 559 -8.28 -17.63 19.86
N ASN A 560 -8.41 -17.81 18.55
CA ASN A 560 -7.26 -17.89 17.66
C ASN A 560 -6.95 -16.48 17.15
N ASP A 561 -6.08 -15.77 17.84
CA ASP A 561 -5.86 -14.35 17.62
C ASP A 561 -4.78 -14.09 16.57
N TYR A 562 -4.98 -13.04 15.77
CA TYR A 562 -4.00 -12.54 14.81
C TYR A 562 -3.44 -11.20 15.32
N ILE A 563 -2.17 -11.20 15.74
CA ILE A 563 -1.55 -10.04 16.39
C ILE A 563 -0.39 -9.52 15.54
N THR A 564 -0.38 -8.22 15.27
CA THR A 564 0.70 -7.53 14.56
C THR A 564 1.16 -6.29 15.34
N THR A 565 2.47 -6.11 15.49
CA THR A 565 3.05 -4.94 16.19
C THR A 565 4.11 -4.20 15.37
N GLY A 566 4.67 -3.15 15.97
CA GLY A 566 5.52 -2.16 15.29
C GLY A 566 7.01 -2.51 15.30
N ILE A 567 7.86 -1.49 15.15
CA ILE A 567 9.33 -1.61 15.09
C ILE A 567 10.04 -1.27 16.40
N LEU A 568 9.29 -1.08 17.49
CA LEU A 568 9.84 -0.78 18.81
C LEU A 568 9.46 -1.92 19.76
N ALA A 569 10.19 -2.01 20.87
CA ALA A 569 10.01 -3.08 21.84
C ALA A 569 8.57 -3.12 22.39
N ASP A 570 7.83 -4.16 22.05
CA ASP A 570 6.46 -4.42 22.43
C ASP A 570 6.37 -5.54 23.48
N THR A 571 5.24 -5.62 24.20
CA THR A 571 4.87 -6.75 25.06
C THR A 571 3.60 -7.39 24.54
N ILE A 572 3.66 -8.66 24.18
CA ILE A 572 2.59 -9.37 23.48
C ILE A 572 2.25 -10.65 24.24
N THR A 573 0.97 -10.82 24.52
CA THR A 573 0.40 -12.08 25.00
C THR A 573 -0.65 -12.54 24.00
N GLY A 574 -0.55 -13.78 23.50
CA GLY A 574 -1.58 -14.40 22.66
C GLY A 574 -2.79 -14.75 23.51
N GLY A 575 -2.66 -15.77 24.35
CA GLY A 575 -3.63 -16.15 25.36
C GLY A 575 -4.00 -17.62 25.25
N ASN A 576 -5.29 -17.95 25.12
CA ASN A 576 -5.75 -19.31 24.91
C ASN A 576 -6.27 -19.47 23.48
N GLY A 577 -5.74 -20.42 22.72
CA GLY A 577 -6.13 -20.72 21.34
C GLY A 577 -4.89 -20.75 20.46
N ASN A 578 -5.06 -21.05 19.18
CA ASN A 578 -3.94 -21.19 18.24
C ASN A 578 -3.64 -19.82 17.63
N ASP A 579 -2.75 -19.07 18.25
CA ASP A 579 -2.48 -17.68 17.93
C ASP A 579 -1.46 -17.53 16.80
N THR A 580 -1.56 -16.43 16.07
CA THR A 580 -0.58 -16.01 15.07
C THR A 580 -0.05 -14.63 15.43
N ILE A 581 1.23 -14.56 15.80
CA ILE A 581 1.85 -13.33 16.32
C ILE A 581 2.96 -12.87 15.39
N PHE A 582 2.90 -11.63 14.93
CA PHE A 582 3.97 -10.94 14.21
C PHE A 582 4.51 -9.82 15.11
N ALA A 583 5.53 -10.14 15.89
CA ALA A 583 6.26 -9.18 16.72
C ALA A 583 7.27 -8.46 15.81
N GLY A 584 6.92 -7.25 15.38
CA GLY A 584 7.51 -6.62 14.20
C GLY A 584 9.02 -6.47 14.27
N GLY A 585 9.54 -5.43 14.92
CA GLY A 585 10.97 -5.30 15.14
C GLY A 585 11.26 -4.69 16.49
N GLY A 586 12.47 -4.89 17.00
CA GLY A 586 12.86 -4.37 18.30
C GLY A 586 12.89 -5.44 19.38
N ALA A 587 13.08 -4.98 20.61
CA ALA A 587 13.42 -5.85 21.74
C ALA A 587 12.17 -6.42 22.41
N ASP A 588 11.40 -7.22 21.68
CA ASP A 588 10.05 -7.62 22.07
C ASP A 588 10.03 -8.69 23.18
N THR A 589 8.91 -8.72 23.91
CA THR A 589 8.54 -9.76 24.87
C THR A 589 7.28 -10.45 24.38
N VAL A 590 7.36 -11.73 24.03
CA VAL A 590 6.25 -12.50 23.46
C VAL A 590 5.96 -13.72 24.33
N ASP A 591 4.70 -13.88 24.72
CA ASP A 591 4.13 -15.07 25.38
C ASP A 591 2.89 -15.52 24.59
N SER A 592 2.98 -16.52 23.71
CA SER A 592 1.81 -16.89 22.90
C SER A 592 0.74 -17.62 23.70
N GLY A 593 1.11 -18.46 24.68
CA GLY A 593 0.19 -18.89 25.74
C GLY A 593 -0.18 -20.38 25.67
N ILE A 594 -1.44 -20.73 25.42
CA ILE A 594 -1.89 -22.12 25.33
C ILE A 594 -2.52 -22.32 23.96
N GLY A 595 -1.99 -23.24 23.17
CA GLY A 595 -2.49 -23.57 21.84
C GLY A 595 -1.35 -23.98 20.94
N ASP A 596 -1.65 -24.28 19.69
CA ASP A 596 -0.61 -24.51 18.67
C ASP A 596 -0.32 -23.18 17.97
N ASP A 597 0.68 -22.45 18.45
CA ASP A 597 0.92 -21.06 18.08
C ASP A 597 1.94 -20.89 16.96
N ASN A 598 1.79 -19.83 16.16
CA ASN A 598 2.74 -19.42 15.13
C ASN A 598 3.29 -18.03 15.46
N ILE A 599 4.59 -17.94 15.70
CA ILE A 599 5.24 -16.73 16.19
C ILE A 599 6.33 -16.30 15.20
N TYR A 600 6.17 -15.10 14.65
CA TYR A 600 7.10 -14.47 13.71
C TYR A 600 7.79 -13.32 14.42
N VAL A 601 9.11 -13.38 14.50
CA VAL A 601 9.93 -12.48 15.32
C VAL A 601 11.18 -12.02 14.57
N ASP A 602 11.75 -10.90 14.99
CA ASP A 602 13.09 -10.49 14.54
C ASP A 602 14.19 -11.03 15.47
N GLY A 603 15.46 -10.90 15.05
CA GLY A 603 16.63 -11.29 15.84
C GLY A 603 16.91 -10.43 17.10
N PHE A 604 15.99 -9.57 17.54
CA PHE A 604 16.13 -8.73 18.74
C PHE A 604 15.20 -9.11 19.90
N VAL A 605 14.36 -10.12 19.76
CA VAL A 605 13.46 -10.58 20.82
C VAL A 605 14.23 -10.91 22.11
N VAL A 606 13.76 -10.33 23.23
CA VAL A 606 14.42 -10.42 24.54
C VAL A 606 13.95 -11.65 25.29
N THR A 607 12.66 -11.96 25.20
CA THR A 607 12.04 -13.11 25.85
C THR A 607 10.93 -13.65 24.97
N LEU A 608 10.99 -14.95 24.70
CA LEU A 608 10.00 -15.68 23.92
C LEU A 608 9.54 -16.90 24.72
N GLN A 609 8.22 -17.03 24.86
CA GLN A 609 7.56 -18.16 25.48
C GLN A 609 6.34 -18.51 24.61
N ALA A 610 6.12 -19.80 24.37
CA ALA A 610 4.97 -20.29 23.62
C ALA A 610 4.00 -21.09 24.49
N GLY A 611 4.48 -21.61 25.62
CA GLY A 611 3.64 -22.17 26.66
C GLY A 611 3.24 -23.62 26.39
N ALA A 612 1.97 -23.92 26.17
CA ALA A 612 1.51 -25.31 26.04
C ALA A 612 0.78 -25.58 24.73
N GLY A 613 1.41 -26.35 23.85
CA GLY A 613 0.83 -26.92 22.63
C GLY A 613 1.93 -27.44 21.73
N THR A 614 1.74 -27.34 20.42
CA THR A 614 2.79 -27.56 19.42
C THR A 614 3.10 -26.26 18.68
N ASP A 615 4.17 -25.61 19.12
CA ASP A 615 4.43 -24.22 18.79
C ASP A 615 5.52 -24.07 17.73
N THR A 616 5.31 -23.12 16.81
CA THR A 616 6.20 -22.82 15.70
C THR A 616 6.73 -21.39 15.81
N VAL A 617 8.04 -21.23 15.72
CA VAL A 617 8.72 -19.92 15.68
C VAL A 617 9.47 -19.75 14.37
N ASP A 618 9.31 -18.59 13.73
CA ASP A 618 10.10 -18.18 12.56
C ASP A 618 10.79 -16.84 12.82
N VAL A 619 12.12 -16.85 12.77
CA VAL A 619 13.00 -15.68 12.99
C VAL A 619 13.36 -14.98 11.67
N GLY A 620 13.27 -15.68 10.54
CA GLY A 620 14.04 -15.35 9.33
C GLY A 620 13.34 -14.47 8.29
N ASP A 621 12.01 -14.28 8.39
CA ASP A 621 11.22 -13.62 7.33
C ASP A 621 10.71 -12.21 7.69
N TYR A 622 10.81 -11.79 8.94
CA TYR A 622 10.32 -10.50 9.44
C TYR A 622 11.44 -9.73 10.18
N GLY A 623 11.95 -8.63 9.59
CA GLY A 623 12.95 -7.75 10.22
C GLY A 623 14.32 -7.71 9.53
N ASP A 624 15.41 -7.70 10.31
CA ASP A 624 16.81 -7.76 9.82
C ASP A 624 17.28 -9.22 9.84
N PRO A 625 17.25 -9.94 8.70
CA PRO A 625 17.50 -11.36 8.67
C PRO A 625 18.98 -11.70 8.90
N SER A 626 19.87 -10.71 9.05
CA SER A 626 21.31 -10.93 9.27
C SER A 626 21.70 -11.15 10.74
N LYS A 627 20.73 -11.20 11.66
CA LYS A 627 20.96 -11.32 13.10
C LYS A 627 20.38 -12.60 13.65
N GLY A 628 21.23 -13.40 14.28
CA GLY A 628 20.79 -14.60 14.95
C GLY A 628 20.24 -14.37 16.36
N LEU A 629 19.56 -15.39 16.87
CA LEU A 629 18.79 -15.46 18.09
C LEU A 629 19.35 -16.54 19.01
N THR A 630 19.38 -16.28 20.32
CA THR A 630 19.69 -17.31 21.32
C THR A 630 18.44 -17.67 22.09
N LEU A 631 18.06 -18.95 22.07
CA LEU A 631 16.84 -19.43 22.70
C LEU A 631 17.03 -20.77 23.40
N ASN A 632 16.47 -20.89 24.59
CA ASN A 632 16.32 -22.17 25.28
C ASN A 632 14.89 -22.68 25.03
N LEU A 633 14.78 -23.70 24.18
CA LEU A 633 13.51 -24.22 23.69
C LEU A 633 12.68 -24.87 24.81
N LEU A 634 13.32 -25.43 25.85
CA LEU A 634 12.61 -25.98 27.00
C LEU A 634 11.88 -24.90 27.81
N THR A 635 12.55 -23.77 28.07
CA THR A 635 11.91 -22.69 28.84
C THR A 635 10.90 -21.91 28.02
N ALA A 636 11.06 -21.93 26.70
CA ALA A 636 10.12 -21.31 25.79
C ALA A 636 8.90 -22.22 25.52
N GLY A 637 9.05 -23.55 25.54
CA GLY A 637 8.00 -24.48 25.16
C GLY A 637 7.77 -24.49 23.65
N ILE A 638 8.84 -24.58 22.85
CA ILE A 638 8.76 -24.55 21.38
C ILE A 638 9.22 -25.89 20.81
N GLU A 639 8.47 -26.41 19.84
CA GLU A 639 8.76 -27.66 19.14
C GLU A 639 9.36 -27.44 17.76
N THR A 640 8.89 -26.44 17.01
CA THR A 640 9.40 -26.14 15.66
C THR A 640 10.01 -24.75 15.61
N ILE A 641 11.24 -24.62 15.11
CA ILE A 641 11.91 -23.33 14.96
C ILE A 641 12.64 -23.22 13.62
N TYR A 642 12.42 -22.09 12.95
CA TYR A 642 13.16 -21.65 11.78
C TYR A 642 14.01 -20.44 12.17
N GLY A 643 15.32 -20.57 12.02
CA GLY A 643 16.33 -19.55 12.30
C GLY A 643 16.36 -18.43 11.27
N SER A 644 17.41 -17.62 11.36
CA SER A 644 17.66 -16.43 10.55
C SER A 644 18.78 -16.67 9.52
N ASN A 645 19.32 -15.63 8.89
CA ASN A 645 20.60 -15.74 8.15
C ASN A 645 21.81 -15.27 8.99
N GLY A 646 21.66 -15.13 10.30
CA GLY A 646 22.74 -14.84 11.24
C GLY A 646 22.91 -15.97 12.26
N ALA A 647 24.04 -15.99 12.97
CA ALA A 647 24.40 -17.07 13.90
C ALA A 647 23.39 -17.27 15.03
N ASP A 648 22.62 -18.35 14.95
CA ASP A 648 21.58 -18.77 15.87
C ASP A 648 22.10 -19.75 16.94
N ASN A 649 21.46 -19.76 18.11
CA ASN A 649 21.80 -20.67 19.21
C ASN A 649 20.53 -21.21 19.86
N PHE A 650 20.11 -22.40 19.46
CA PHE A 650 18.89 -23.05 19.93
C PHE A 650 19.23 -24.27 20.77
N ASN A 651 18.84 -24.21 22.04
CA ASN A 651 19.12 -25.26 23.00
C ASN A 651 17.85 -26.01 23.41
N GLY A 652 17.68 -27.22 22.89
CA GLY A 652 16.64 -28.17 23.23
C GLY A 652 16.99 -29.18 24.32
N SER A 653 18.17 -29.11 24.96
CA SER A 653 18.79 -30.20 25.75
C SER A 653 18.08 -30.65 27.06
N GLY A 654 16.80 -30.32 27.22
CA GLY A 654 15.93 -30.88 28.24
C GLY A 654 14.47 -31.08 27.78
N GLN A 655 14.19 -30.97 26.48
CA GLN A 655 12.91 -31.29 25.89
C GLN A 655 12.70 -32.80 25.80
N ALA A 656 11.47 -33.24 26.06
CA ALA A 656 11.07 -34.64 25.97
C ALA A 656 10.19 -34.94 24.73
N VAL A 657 9.93 -33.91 23.93
CA VAL A 657 9.17 -33.96 22.69
C VAL A 657 10.14 -33.82 21.51
N ALA A 658 9.75 -34.36 20.36
CA ALA A 658 10.53 -34.24 19.13
C ALA A 658 10.52 -32.79 18.64
N LEU A 659 11.71 -32.28 18.30
CA LEU A 659 11.96 -30.93 17.83
C LEU A 659 12.25 -30.91 16.32
N GLY A 660 11.77 -29.88 15.64
CA GLY A 660 12.17 -29.52 14.29
C GLY A 660 12.95 -28.21 14.31
N ILE A 661 14.25 -28.26 14.07
CA ILE A 661 15.14 -27.10 14.15
C ILE A 661 15.79 -26.88 12.78
N ASP A 662 15.63 -25.69 12.20
CA ASP A 662 16.27 -25.31 10.95
C ASP A 662 17.03 -23.99 11.14
N GLY A 663 18.36 -24.01 11.16
CA GLY A 663 19.21 -22.83 11.36
C GLY A 663 19.19 -21.83 10.20
N ARG A 664 18.85 -22.29 8.98
CA ARG A 664 18.91 -21.55 7.72
C ARG A 664 20.30 -21.05 7.34
N GLY A 665 20.82 -19.96 7.90
CA GLY A 665 22.13 -19.45 7.54
C GLY A 665 22.82 -18.75 8.70
N GLY A 666 24.14 -18.86 8.79
CA GLY A 666 24.88 -18.44 9.97
C GLY A 666 25.78 -19.55 10.48
N ASP A 667 26.73 -19.22 11.36
CA ASP A 667 27.46 -20.26 12.08
C ASP A 667 26.62 -20.64 13.32
N ASP A 668 25.77 -21.65 13.18
CA ASP A 668 24.71 -21.93 14.15
C ASP A 668 25.10 -22.97 15.20
N VAL A 669 24.49 -22.88 16.38
CA VAL A 669 24.63 -23.87 17.47
C VAL A 669 23.27 -24.44 17.81
N LEU A 670 22.99 -25.65 17.34
CA LEU A 670 21.67 -26.26 17.40
C LEU A 670 21.72 -27.56 18.20
N ALA A 671 20.86 -27.68 19.21
CA ALA A 671 20.78 -28.87 20.04
C ALA A 671 19.34 -29.36 20.18
N GLY A 672 19.12 -30.64 19.90
CA GLY A 672 17.91 -31.39 20.15
C GLY A 672 17.64 -31.67 21.64
N GLY A 673 16.62 -32.47 21.91
CA GLY A 673 16.17 -32.92 23.22
C GLY A 673 16.50 -34.40 23.49
N SER A 674 15.52 -35.14 24.01
CA SER A 674 15.65 -36.56 24.36
C SER A 674 14.73 -37.48 23.56
N ALA A 675 14.11 -36.93 22.51
CA ALA A 675 13.25 -37.62 21.56
C ALA A 675 13.89 -37.53 20.17
N GLY A 676 13.40 -38.31 19.20
CA GLY A 676 13.93 -38.26 17.84
C GLY A 676 13.61 -36.93 17.15
N ASP A 677 14.62 -36.10 16.98
CA ASP A 677 14.57 -34.74 16.46
C ASP A 677 14.94 -34.67 14.98
N THR A 678 14.64 -33.54 14.35
CA THR A 678 15.12 -33.20 13.01
C THR A 678 15.84 -31.86 13.08
N ILE A 679 17.13 -31.87 12.79
CA ILE A 679 18.02 -30.70 12.88
C ILE A 679 18.64 -30.44 11.52
N ASN A 680 18.45 -29.24 10.99
CA ASN A 680 19.12 -28.76 9.78
C ASN A 680 20.00 -27.55 10.13
N GLY A 681 21.31 -27.66 9.93
CA GLY A 681 22.27 -26.59 10.21
C GLY A 681 22.16 -25.41 9.26
N GLY A 682 21.83 -25.64 7.99
CA GLY A 682 21.79 -24.58 6.98
C GLY A 682 23.19 -24.18 6.45
N ASP A 683 23.32 -22.97 5.91
CA ASP A 683 24.59 -22.46 5.39
C ASP A 683 25.49 -21.91 6.53
N GLY A 684 26.72 -22.39 6.68
CA GLY A 684 27.70 -21.88 7.65
C GLY A 684 28.47 -23.00 8.35
N ASN A 685 29.33 -22.68 9.31
CA ASN A 685 30.04 -23.71 10.09
C ASN A 685 29.24 -23.99 11.36
N ASN A 686 28.43 -25.03 11.33
CA ASN A 686 27.44 -25.29 12.36
C ASN A 686 27.96 -26.27 13.42
N THR A 687 27.44 -26.15 14.63
CA THR A 687 27.61 -27.13 15.70
C THR A 687 26.25 -27.73 16.03
N LEU A 688 26.06 -29.00 15.66
CA LEU A 688 24.78 -29.71 15.74
C LEU A 688 24.86 -30.86 16.74
N SER A 689 23.82 -31.02 17.56
CA SER A 689 23.74 -32.10 18.55
C SER A 689 22.33 -32.68 18.63
N GLY A 690 22.13 -33.97 18.36
CA GLY A 690 20.85 -34.67 18.56
C GLY A 690 20.54 -34.89 20.05
N ASN A 691 21.58 -35.18 20.83
CA ASN A 691 21.55 -35.53 22.26
C ASN A 691 21.01 -36.93 22.52
N GLY A 692 19.70 -37.17 22.40
CA GLY A 692 19.20 -38.52 22.53
C GLY A 692 17.85 -38.71 21.87
N GLY A 693 17.57 -39.92 21.42
CA GLY A 693 16.52 -40.15 20.43
C GLY A 693 17.13 -40.73 19.17
N ASN A 694 16.31 -40.99 18.17
CA ASN A 694 16.79 -41.36 16.85
C ASN A 694 16.64 -40.13 15.97
N ASP A 695 17.73 -39.40 15.79
CA ASP A 695 17.74 -38.05 15.24
C ASP A 695 18.06 -38.05 13.74
N ASN A 696 17.49 -37.09 13.01
CA ASN A 696 17.87 -36.81 11.64
C ASN A 696 18.60 -35.48 11.59
N ILE A 697 19.92 -35.50 11.34
CA ILE A 697 20.78 -34.32 11.38
C ILE A 697 21.37 -34.05 9.99
N TYR A 698 21.21 -32.82 9.52
CA TYR A 698 21.69 -32.35 8.21
C TYR A 698 22.64 -31.16 8.40
N GLY A 699 23.87 -31.29 7.93
CA GLY A 699 24.89 -30.22 7.91
C GLY A 699 24.60 -29.13 6.86
N SER A 700 23.98 -29.51 5.72
CA SER A 700 23.57 -28.63 4.60
C SER A 700 24.70 -28.14 3.67
N GLN A 701 24.39 -27.22 2.74
CA GLN A 701 25.07 -27.13 1.44
C GLN A 701 26.45 -26.44 1.44
N MET A 702 26.82 -25.71 2.50
CA MET A 702 28.11 -25.03 2.64
C MET A 702 28.51 -24.93 4.11
N GLY A 703 29.63 -25.55 4.52
CA GLY A 703 30.07 -25.46 5.91
C GLY A 703 31.36 -26.20 6.20
N ASN A 704 31.85 -26.12 7.43
CA ASN A 704 32.64 -27.19 8.03
C ASN A 704 31.94 -27.49 9.35
N ASP A 705 31.07 -28.49 9.34
CA ASP A 705 30.15 -28.73 10.44
C ASP A 705 30.75 -29.67 11.49
N VAL A 706 30.35 -29.46 12.74
CA VAL A 706 30.64 -30.35 13.87
C VAL A 706 29.31 -30.94 14.32
N ILE A 707 29.14 -32.24 14.08
CA ILE A 707 27.87 -32.95 14.28
C ILE A 707 28.05 -34.07 15.31
N ASN A 708 27.14 -34.13 16.28
CA ASN A 708 27.03 -35.23 17.23
C ASN A 708 25.61 -35.79 17.22
N GLY A 709 25.45 -37.09 16.94
CA GLY A 709 24.18 -37.80 17.03
C GLY A 709 23.71 -37.84 18.48
N GLY A 710 24.37 -38.64 19.30
CA GLY A 710 24.11 -38.76 20.72
C GLY A 710 23.68 -40.18 21.08
N ASP A 711 22.69 -40.32 21.97
CA ASP A 711 22.13 -41.62 22.34
C ASP A 711 20.96 -42.01 21.41
N GLY A 712 21.11 -43.05 20.58
CA GLY A 712 20.05 -43.67 19.77
C GLY A 712 20.50 -43.92 18.34
N ASP A 713 19.65 -44.51 17.51
CA ASP A 713 20.04 -44.84 16.13
C ASP A 713 19.86 -43.60 15.24
N ASP A 714 20.94 -42.86 14.99
CA ASP A 714 20.92 -41.55 14.34
C ASP A 714 21.20 -41.63 12.83
N THR A 715 20.69 -40.65 12.10
CA THR A 715 20.98 -40.46 10.67
C THR A 715 21.58 -39.09 10.44
N ILE A 716 22.86 -39.06 10.10
CA ILE A 716 23.66 -37.85 9.89
C ILE A 716 24.04 -37.71 8.43
N TYR A 717 23.70 -36.58 7.83
CA TYR A 717 24.19 -36.14 6.51
C TYR A 717 25.02 -34.87 6.73
N ALA A 718 26.35 -34.98 6.67
CA ALA A 718 27.24 -33.84 6.86
C ALA A 718 27.38 -32.95 5.61
N ASP A 719 26.99 -33.46 4.43
CA ASP A 719 26.89 -32.74 3.15
C ASP A 719 28.23 -32.15 2.64
N ASN A 720 28.32 -30.85 2.30
CA ASN A 720 29.54 -30.30 1.70
C ASN A 720 30.36 -29.57 2.77
N GLY A 721 31.63 -29.96 2.94
CA GLY A 721 32.48 -29.30 3.93
C GLY A 721 33.58 -30.21 4.42
N ASN A 722 34.58 -29.68 5.12
CA ASN A 722 35.46 -30.57 5.88
C ASN A 722 34.80 -30.84 7.24
N ASN A 723 33.93 -31.83 7.29
CA ASN A 723 33.05 -32.02 8.44
C ASN A 723 33.67 -32.95 9.49
N THR A 724 33.23 -32.79 10.73
CA THR A 724 33.47 -33.75 11.81
C THR A 724 32.13 -34.27 12.31
N ALA A 725 31.84 -35.55 12.11
CA ALA A 725 30.59 -36.16 12.52
C ALA A 725 30.84 -37.39 13.40
N ASN A 726 30.08 -37.50 14.49
CA ASN A 726 30.13 -38.60 15.44
C ASN A 726 28.72 -39.13 15.71
N GLY A 727 28.50 -40.43 15.54
CA GLY A 727 27.22 -41.08 15.87
C GLY A 727 26.97 -41.19 17.37
N ASP A 728 28.06 -41.39 18.14
CA ASP A 728 28.05 -41.64 19.59
C ASP A 728 27.51 -43.03 19.97
N ALA A 729 26.24 -43.21 20.35
CA ALA A 729 25.76 -44.49 20.87
C ALA A 729 24.49 -44.95 20.19
N GLY A 730 24.57 -45.95 19.31
CA GLY A 730 23.44 -46.40 18.52
C GLY A 730 23.90 -47.21 17.33
N GLN A 731 22.98 -47.58 16.43
CA GLN A 731 23.36 -48.05 15.11
C GLN A 731 23.18 -46.90 14.13
N ASP A 732 24.25 -46.16 13.90
CA ASP A 732 24.21 -44.87 13.25
C ASP A 732 24.45 -44.97 11.75
N TYR A 733 23.82 -44.08 11.00
CA TYR A 733 24.07 -43.88 9.58
C TYR A 733 24.72 -42.51 9.40
N ILE A 734 25.95 -42.47 8.89
CA ILE A 734 26.69 -41.22 8.67
C ILE A 734 27.14 -41.13 7.22
N GLN A 735 26.85 -40.00 6.59
CA GLN A 735 27.32 -39.67 5.25
C GLN A 735 28.11 -38.35 5.30
N GLY A 736 29.42 -38.40 5.04
CA GLY A 736 30.33 -37.26 5.01
C GLY A 736 30.00 -36.31 3.88
N GLY A 737 30.04 -36.80 2.65
CA GLY A 737 29.60 -36.07 1.46
C GLY A 737 30.77 -35.66 0.57
N ALA A 738 31.03 -34.36 0.45
CA ALA A 738 32.15 -33.86 -0.34
C ALA A 738 33.11 -33.07 0.53
N ASN A 739 34.39 -33.08 0.14
CA ASN A 739 35.53 -32.52 0.86
C ASN A 739 36.05 -33.50 1.93
N ILE A 740 37.02 -33.07 2.75
CA ILE A 740 37.78 -33.99 3.62
C ILE A 740 37.05 -34.12 4.95
N ASP A 741 36.42 -35.26 5.17
CA ASP A 741 35.59 -35.53 6.34
C ASP A 741 36.30 -36.39 7.39
N ASN A 742 35.91 -36.22 8.65
CA ASN A 742 36.32 -37.04 9.79
C ASN A 742 35.08 -37.62 10.49
N LEU A 743 34.86 -38.91 10.30
CA LEU A 743 33.63 -39.61 10.70
C LEU A 743 33.93 -40.69 11.76
N SER A 744 33.15 -40.72 12.84
CA SER A 744 33.16 -41.78 13.87
C SER A 744 31.76 -42.37 14.03
N GLY A 745 31.64 -43.70 14.00
CA GLY A 745 30.40 -44.41 14.32
C GLY A 745 30.10 -44.32 15.81
N GLY A 746 30.96 -44.92 16.62
CA GLY A 746 30.87 -44.87 18.08
C GLY A 746 30.57 -46.24 18.67
N LEU A 747 29.52 -46.35 19.48
CA LEU A 747 29.08 -47.61 20.07
C LEU A 747 27.90 -48.19 19.27
N GLY A 748 28.11 -49.26 18.52
CA GLY A 748 27.04 -50.04 17.89
C GLY A 748 27.45 -50.60 16.54
N ASN A 749 26.49 -50.90 15.66
CA ASN A 749 26.83 -51.43 14.34
C ASN A 749 26.50 -50.33 13.33
N ASP A 750 27.51 -49.57 12.96
CA ASP A 750 27.35 -48.30 12.27
C ASP A 750 27.56 -48.45 10.77
N THR A 751 27.02 -47.51 10.01
CA THR A 751 27.20 -47.42 8.56
C THR A 751 27.73 -46.04 8.19
N LEU A 752 28.98 -46.00 7.71
CA LEU A 752 29.68 -44.76 7.37
C LEU A 752 30.00 -44.70 5.87
N TYR A 753 29.72 -43.56 5.24
CA TYR A 753 30.13 -43.23 3.87
C TYR A 753 30.97 -41.95 3.87
N GLY A 754 32.22 -42.01 3.41
CA GLY A 754 33.12 -40.85 3.29
C GLY A 754 32.65 -39.91 2.20
N GLY A 755 32.63 -40.41 0.97
CA GLY A 755 32.06 -39.73 -0.18
C GLY A 755 33.13 -39.32 -1.18
N SER A 756 33.50 -38.04 -1.22
CA SER A 756 34.53 -37.57 -2.14
C SER A 756 35.60 -36.76 -1.46
N SER A 757 36.86 -37.13 -1.72
CA SER A 757 38.13 -36.58 -1.18
C SER A 757 38.77 -37.58 -0.21
N ALA A 758 39.82 -37.17 0.49
CA ALA A 758 40.59 -38.08 1.33
C ALA A 758 40.01 -38.06 2.75
N ASP A 759 39.11 -38.98 3.05
CA ASP A 759 38.31 -39.00 4.27
C ASP A 759 38.92 -39.91 5.34
N SER A 760 38.58 -39.64 6.60
CA SER A 760 38.95 -40.44 7.76
C SER A 760 37.70 -41.06 8.37
N LEU A 761 37.56 -42.39 8.28
CA LEU A 761 36.41 -43.12 8.79
C LEU A 761 36.82 -44.06 9.91
N LYS A 762 36.08 -44.02 11.02
CA LYS A 762 36.28 -44.87 12.18
C LYS A 762 34.95 -45.52 12.60
N GLY A 763 34.90 -46.86 12.63
CA GLY A 763 33.72 -47.59 13.09
C GLY A 763 33.55 -47.51 14.61
N ASP A 764 34.68 -47.66 15.32
CA ASP A 764 34.76 -47.74 16.78
C ASP A 764 34.32 -49.10 17.33
N ASP A 765 33.31 -49.19 18.19
CA ASP A 765 32.91 -50.42 18.87
C ASP A 765 31.66 -51.04 18.22
N GLY A 766 31.83 -52.12 17.47
CA GLY A 766 30.79 -53.04 17.03
C GLY A 766 31.05 -53.58 15.63
N ASN A 767 30.03 -54.05 14.92
CA ASN A 767 30.23 -54.65 13.59
C ASN A 767 29.84 -53.65 12.50
N ASP A 768 30.81 -52.89 12.03
CA ASP A 768 30.55 -51.68 11.25
C ASP A 768 30.63 -51.92 9.74
N THR A 769 29.97 -51.06 8.98
CA THR A 769 30.06 -51.01 7.52
C THR A 769 30.59 -49.66 7.08
N LEU A 770 31.83 -49.61 6.58
CA LEU A 770 32.52 -48.37 6.21
C LEU A 770 32.80 -48.37 4.70
N ASN A 771 32.54 -47.25 4.03
CA ASN A 771 32.81 -47.07 2.60
C ASN A 771 33.45 -45.69 2.34
N GLY A 772 34.69 -45.66 1.82
CA GLY A 772 35.39 -44.42 1.45
C GLY A 772 34.83 -43.74 0.20
N ASP A 773 34.21 -44.51 -0.69
CA ASP A 773 33.71 -44.07 -2.00
C ASP A 773 34.79 -43.59 -2.97
N THR A 774 35.16 -42.31 -3.00
CA THR A 774 36.16 -41.76 -3.94
C THR A 774 37.18 -40.90 -3.22
N GLY A 775 38.47 -41.14 -3.48
CA GLY A 775 39.55 -40.37 -2.90
C GLY A 775 40.59 -41.29 -2.31
N ASN A 776 41.37 -40.79 -1.34
CA ASN A 776 42.43 -41.60 -0.73
C ASN A 776 42.11 -41.69 0.76
N ASP A 777 41.35 -42.71 1.11
CA ASP A 777 40.67 -42.75 2.40
C ASP A 777 41.49 -43.50 3.45
N LEU A 778 41.36 -43.07 4.70
CA LEU A 778 41.92 -43.73 5.87
C LEU A 778 40.77 -44.36 6.66
N ILE A 779 40.72 -45.70 6.69
CA ILE A 779 39.58 -46.43 7.24
C ILE A 779 40.03 -47.36 8.37
N SER A 780 39.41 -47.23 9.53
CA SER A 780 39.58 -48.13 10.69
C SER A 780 38.22 -48.67 11.12
N GLY A 781 38.04 -49.99 11.06
CA GLY A 781 36.86 -50.66 11.64
C GLY A 781 36.79 -50.45 13.15
N GLY A 782 37.73 -51.01 13.90
CA GLY A 782 37.78 -50.85 15.36
C GLY A 782 37.60 -52.18 16.07
N LEU A 783 36.74 -52.24 17.09
CA LEU A 783 36.40 -53.46 17.82
C LEU A 783 35.16 -54.12 17.24
N GLY A 784 35.31 -55.24 16.53
CA GLY A 784 34.20 -56.09 16.11
C GLY A 784 34.47 -56.67 14.74
N VAL A 785 33.44 -57.17 14.06
CA VAL A 785 33.58 -57.78 12.73
C VAL A 785 33.04 -56.80 11.69
N ASP A 786 33.96 -56.13 11.01
CA ASP A 786 33.70 -55.00 10.15
C ASP A 786 33.74 -55.38 8.66
N ILE A 787 32.99 -54.60 7.90
CA ILE A 787 32.98 -54.61 6.43
C ILE A 787 33.49 -53.25 5.97
N MET A 788 34.67 -53.22 5.37
CA MET A 788 35.29 -51.98 4.90
C MET A 788 35.42 -51.97 3.37
N ASN A 789 35.23 -50.83 2.72
CA ASN A 789 35.46 -50.66 1.29
C ASN A 789 36.21 -49.33 1.07
N GLY A 790 37.43 -49.36 0.55
CA GLY A 790 38.17 -48.14 0.21
C GLY A 790 37.50 -47.37 -0.92
N GLY A 791 37.07 -48.08 -1.96
CA GLY A 791 36.41 -47.48 -3.10
C GLY A 791 37.38 -47.17 -4.24
N PHE A 792 37.34 -45.94 -4.76
CA PHE A 792 38.21 -45.48 -5.84
C PHE A 792 39.29 -44.56 -5.30
N GLY A 793 40.54 -45.00 -5.43
CA GLY A 793 41.72 -44.16 -5.29
C GLY A 793 42.83 -44.99 -4.67
N SER A 794 43.59 -44.41 -3.75
CA SER A 794 44.67 -45.10 -3.04
C SER A 794 44.34 -45.14 -1.56
N ASP A 795 43.66 -46.18 -1.15
CA ASP A 795 43.02 -46.26 0.16
C ASP A 795 43.90 -47.00 1.16
N THR A 796 43.76 -46.67 2.44
CA THR A 796 44.58 -47.19 3.54
C THR A 796 43.70 -47.74 4.65
N VAL A 797 43.86 -49.04 4.94
CA VAL A 797 43.27 -49.64 6.14
C VAL A 797 44.19 -49.41 7.34
N ASP A 798 43.65 -48.94 8.46
CA ASP A 798 44.42 -48.52 9.64
C ASP A 798 44.17 -49.41 10.86
N TYR A 799 45.20 -50.17 11.26
CA TYR A 799 45.18 -51.00 12.46
C TYR A 799 46.16 -50.56 13.54
N ARG A 800 46.73 -49.35 13.48
CA ARG A 800 47.83 -48.89 14.37
C ARG A 800 47.53 -48.92 15.87
N PHE A 801 46.26 -48.96 16.22
CA PHE A 801 45.78 -48.97 17.59
C PHE A 801 45.51 -50.39 18.13
N GLY A 802 45.54 -51.42 17.27
CA GLY A 802 45.48 -52.82 17.64
C GLY A 802 46.68 -53.22 18.50
N THR A 803 46.46 -54.10 19.49
CA THR A 803 47.48 -54.41 20.51
C THR A 803 48.15 -55.78 20.34
N LEU A 804 47.58 -56.64 19.51
CA LEU A 804 48.08 -57.96 19.16
C LEU A 804 48.34 -58.00 17.65
N GLY A 805 49.42 -58.68 17.28
CA GLY A 805 49.73 -58.93 15.88
C GLY A 805 48.67 -59.77 15.17
N GLY A 806 48.56 -59.59 13.86
CA GLY A 806 47.55 -60.23 13.03
C GLY A 806 48.02 -60.52 11.61
N ASN A 807 47.06 -60.79 10.72
CA ASN A 807 47.31 -60.98 9.29
C ASN A 807 46.54 -59.93 8.50
N VAL A 808 47.22 -59.17 7.63
CA VAL A 808 46.58 -58.26 6.67
C VAL A 808 46.91 -58.75 5.27
N ASN A 809 45.91 -59.12 4.48
CA ASN A 809 46.12 -59.64 3.14
C ASN A 809 45.30 -58.83 2.13
N LEU A 810 45.96 -57.90 1.44
CA LEU A 810 45.37 -57.05 0.41
C LEU A 810 45.01 -57.85 -0.85
N LEU A 811 45.74 -58.93 -1.16
CA LEU A 811 45.43 -59.79 -2.31
C LEU A 811 44.10 -60.55 -2.15
N THR A 812 43.83 -61.10 -0.96
CA THR A 812 42.55 -61.78 -0.67
C THR A 812 41.50 -60.86 -0.09
N GLN A 813 41.88 -59.62 0.21
CA GLN A 813 41.05 -58.57 0.81
C GLN A 813 40.42 -59.01 2.15
N THR A 814 41.29 -59.54 3.03
CA THR A 814 40.91 -60.05 4.35
C THR A 814 41.94 -59.66 5.39
N ALA A 815 41.49 -59.33 6.60
CA ALA A 815 42.37 -59.18 7.76
C ALA A 815 41.93 -60.07 8.92
N THR A 816 42.88 -60.38 9.81
CA THR A 816 42.59 -60.91 11.13
C THR A 816 43.50 -60.22 12.13
N ILE A 817 42.99 -59.18 12.80
CA ILE A 817 43.72 -58.35 13.78
C ILE A 817 43.09 -58.57 15.16
N ASP A 818 43.90 -58.60 16.23
CA ASP A 818 43.44 -58.87 17.60
C ASP A 818 42.58 -60.14 17.77
N GLY A 819 42.65 -61.07 16.81
CA GLY A 819 41.89 -62.33 16.77
C GLY A 819 40.47 -62.21 16.21
N VAL A 820 40.09 -61.05 15.66
CA VAL A 820 38.82 -60.80 14.98
C VAL A 820 39.08 -60.75 13.48
N ALA A 821 38.14 -61.28 12.68
CA ALA A 821 38.31 -61.44 11.25
C ALA A 821 37.53 -60.35 10.50
N GLU A 822 38.25 -59.48 9.81
CA GLU A 822 37.69 -58.37 9.03
C GLU A 822 37.57 -58.74 7.56
N THR A 823 36.53 -58.21 6.91
CA THR A 823 36.42 -58.22 5.45
C THR A 823 36.61 -56.81 4.94
N PHE A 824 37.53 -56.62 4.00
CA PHE A 824 37.68 -55.33 3.35
C PHE A 824 37.68 -55.49 1.83
N ILE A 825 37.45 -54.42 1.08
CA ILE A 825 37.47 -54.39 -0.38
C ILE A 825 38.20 -53.14 -0.87
N SER A 826 38.94 -53.22 -1.98
CA SER A 826 39.61 -52.08 -2.64
C SER A 826 40.54 -51.30 -1.70
N PHE A 827 41.54 -51.99 -1.15
CA PHE A 827 42.59 -51.35 -0.35
C PHE A 827 43.96 -51.68 -0.94
N GLU A 828 44.75 -50.64 -1.19
CA GLU A 828 46.11 -50.73 -1.73
C GLU A 828 47.18 -50.52 -0.65
N ASN A 829 46.81 -49.96 0.51
CA ASN A 829 47.77 -49.65 1.57
C ASN A 829 47.25 -50.16 2.93
N ALA A 830 48.18 -50.42 3.85
CA ALA A 830 47.83 -50.87 5.18
C ALA A 830 48.82 -50.42 6.25
N TYR A 831 48.28 -50.03 7.40
CA TYR A 831 49.02 -50.02 8.65
C TYR A 831 48.74 -51.29 9.47
N GLY A 832 49.79 -51.79 10.11
CA GLY A 832 49.75 -52.90 11.06
C GLY A 832 49.36 -52.45 12.45
N SER A 833 49.40 -53.40 13.36
CA SER A 833 49.14 -53.25 14.78
C SER A 833 50.42 -52.92 15.56
N GLN A 834 50.34 -52.90 16.89
CA GLN A 834 51.51 -52.80 17.76
C GLN A 834 52.18 -54.16 18.04
N GLY A 835 51.74 -55.24 17.40
CA GLY A 835 52.29 -56.58 17.55
C GLY A 835 52.66 -57.22 16.23
N ASN A 836 53.30 -58.39 16.30
CA ASN A 836 53.89 -59.07 15.14
C ASN A 836 52.86 -59.39 14.02
N ASP A 837 52.95 -58.67 12.92
CA ASP A 837 52.04 -58.75 11.80
C ASP A 837 52.57 -59.59 10.63
N VAL A 838 51.65 -60.18 9.88
CA VAL A 838 51.92 -60.82 8.59
C VAL A 838 51.13 -60.08 7.52
N MET A 839 51.84 -59.33 6.68
CA MET A 839 51.24 -58.49 5.65
C MET A 839 51.49 -59.04 4.25
N THR A 840 50.49 -58.98 3.39
CA THR A 840 50.60 -59.34 1.97
C THR A 840 49.95 -58.26 1.10
N GLY A 841 50.72 -57.68 0.18
CA GLY A 841 50.23 -56.72 -0.81
C GLY A 841 49.66 -57.39 -2.07
N THR A 842 49.65 -56.66 -3.18
CA THR A 842 48.94 -56.95 -4.43
C THR A 842 49.90 -57.02 -5.62
N VAL A 843 49.43 -56.64 -6.82
CA VAL A 843 50.28 -56.48 -8.02
C VAL A 843 50.45 -55.00 -8.41
N ASP A 844 49.80 -54.11 -7.65
CA ASP A 844 49.84 -52.66 -7.79
C ASP A 844 50.74 -52.07 -6.70
N ASP A 845 51.24 -50.84 -6.89
CA ASP A 845 52.12 -50.16 -5.93
C ASP A 845 51.45 -50.03 -4.54
N ASN A 846 51.99 -50.70 -3.53
CA ASN A 846 51.47 -50.74 -2.16
C ASN A 846 52.38 -50.00 -1.17
N LYS A 847 51.77 -49.39 -0.14
CA LYS A 847 52.49 -48.89 1.05
C LYS A 847 52.08 -49.70 2.27
N LEU A 848 53.05 -50.38 2.87
CA LEU A 848 52.85 -51.31 3.98
C LEU A 848 53.72 -50.89 5.17
N TRP A 849 53.06 -50.58 6.28
CA TRP A 849 53.71 -50.19 7.53
C TRP A 849 53.41 -51.23 8.61
N GLY A 850 54.43 -51.95 9.10
CA GLY A 850 54.30 -52.91 10.21
C GLY A 850 54.01 -52.23 11.56
N VAL A 851 54.51 -51.00 11.74
CA VAL A 851 54.33 -50.15 12.94
C VAL A 851 55.13 -50.67 14.12
N GLY A 852 54.72 -51.75 14.77
CA GLY A 852 55.47 -52.31 15.89
C GLY A 852 55.30 -53.80 16.05
N GLY A 853 56.36 -54.48 16.49
CA GLY A 853 56.38 -55.94 16.55
C GLY A 853 57.50 -56.48 15.67
N ASN A 854 57.59 -57.79 15.52
CA ASN A 854 58.48 -58.38 14.53
C ASN A 854 57.63 -58.84 13.34
N ASP A 855 57.68 -58.09 12.26
CA ASP A 855 56.70 -58.19 11.18
C ASP A 855 57.23 -58.99 10.00
N THR A 856 56.33 -59.60 9.24
CA THR A 856 56.62 -60.27 7.98
C THR A 856 55.79 -59.64 6.88
N ILE A 857 56.44 -58.85 6.02
CA ILE A 857 55.81 -58.09 4.95
C ILE A 857 56.21 -58.71 3.60
N ASN A 858 55.23 -59.02 2.77
CA ASN A 858 55.41 -59.46 1.39
C ASN A 858 54.55 -58.59 0.45
N ALA A 859 55.12 -57.62 -0.24
CA ALA A 859 54.35 -56.60 -0.95
C ALA A 859 53.82 -57.10 -2.32
N GLY A 860 54.54 -57.95 -3.04
CA GLY A 860 54.05 -58.59 -4.25
C GLY A 860 54.72 -58.07 -5.51
N ASP A 861 53.95 -57.77 -6.56
CA ASP A 861 54.48 -57.02 -7.71
C ASP A 861 54.09 -55.55 -7.52
N GLY A 862 54.87 -54.60 -8.06
CA GLY A 862 54.61 -53.16 -7.88
C GLY A 862 55.89 -52.41 -7.52
N ASN A 863 55.82 -51.09 -7.42
CA ASN A 863 56.87 -50.30 -6.78
C ASN A 863 56.43 -50.01 -5.35
N ASP A 864 56.81 -50.91 -4.44
CA ASP A 864 56.25 -50.92 -3.10
C ASP A 864 57.09 -50.10 -2.11
N LEU A 865 56.45 -49.55 -1.08
CA LEU A 865 57.12 -48.98 0.09
C LEU A 865 56.85 -49.86 1.31
N LEU A 866 57.91 -50.46 1.83
CA LEU A 866 57.87 -51.35 2.99
C LEU A 866 58.62 -50.71 4.16
N ASP A 867 57.91 -50.57 5.28
CA ASP A 867 58.46 -50.10 6.55
C ASP A 867 57.97 -51.01 7.66
N GLY A 868 58.84 -51.88 8.17
CA GLY A 868 58.52 -52.76 9.31
C GLY A 868 58.22 -51.98 10.60
N GLY A 869 58.67 -50.73 10.72
CA GLY A 869 58.56 -49.99 11.96
C GLY A 869 59.52 -50.50 13.02
N VAL A 870 59.09 -50.50 14.29
CA VAL A 870 59.95 -50.95 15.39
C VAL A 870 59.90 -52.46 15.52
N GLY A 871 61.04 -53.13 15.37
CA GLY A 871 60.94 -54.58 15.23
C GLY A 871 62.22 -55.31 14.97
N VAL A 872 62.07 -56.54 14.52
CA VAL A 872 63.08 -57.28 13.76
C VAL A 872 62.29 -57.88 12.62
N ASP A 873 62.33 -57.20 11.49
CA ASP A 873 61.31 -57.38 10.47
C ASP A 873 61.83 -58.15 9.27
N ASN A 874 60.92 -58.79 8.54
CA ASN A 874 61.23 -59.58 7.38
C ASN A 874 60.43 -59.05 6.19
N MET A 875 61.09 -58.30 5.32
CA MET A 875 60.47 -57.57 4.22
C MET A 875 60.86 -58.17 2.87
N THR A 876 59.86 -58.39 2.02
CA THR A 876 60.00 -58.89 0.64
C THR A 876 59.14 -57.99 -0.24
N GLY A 877 59.75 -57.24 -1.15
CA GLY A 877 59.08 -56.35 -2.11
C GLY A 877 58.48 -57.18 -3.22
N GLY A 878 59.28 -57.54 -4.23
CA GLY A 878 59.01 -58.66 -5.12
C GLY A 878 59.43 -58.39 -6.56
N LEU A 879 58.52 -58.00 -7.46
CA LEU A 879 58.88 -57.50 -8.79
C LEU A 879 58.52 -56.02 -8.90
N GLY A 880 59.39 -55.21 -9.49
CA GLY A 880 59.23 -53.76 -9.58
C GLY A 880 60.31 -53.07 -8.75
N ASN A 881 60.28 -51.74 -8.67
CA ASN A 881 61.33 -50.98 -7.99
C ASN A 881 60.87 -50.63 -6.57
N ASP A 882 61.31 -51.43 -5.60
CA ASP A 882 60.83 -51.40 -4.24
C ASP A 882 61.71 -50.51 -3.34
N ALA A 883 61.10 -49.98 -2.28
CA ALA A 883 61.76 -49.18 -1.26
C ALA A 883 61.57 -49.78 0.13
N TYR A 884 62.67 -50.03 0.84
CA TYR A 884 62.68 -50.61 2.19
C TYR A 884 63.24 -49.62 3.19
N VAL A 885 62.58 -49.52 4.35
CA VAL A 885 63.11 -48.80 5.51
C VAL A 885 63.78 -49.82 6.45
N VAL A 886 65.08 -49.65 6.69
CA VAL A 886 65.86 -50.49 7.62
C VAL A 886 66.34 -49.64 8.77
N ASP A 887 65.87 -49.94 9.98
CA ASP A 887 66.15 -49.14 11.17
C ASP A 887 66.95 -49.89 12.25
N ILE A 888 66.99 -51.22 12.16
CA ILE A 888 67.76 -52.06 13.06
C ILE A 888 68.51 -53.13 12.29
N ALA A 889 69.64 -53.59 12.84
CA ALA A 889 70.46 -54.62 12.19
C ALA A 889 69.78 -56.00 12.13
N GLY A 890 68.62 -56.16 12.77
CA GLY A 890 67.81 -57.35 12.73
C GLY A 890 66.97 -57.47 11.47
N ASP A 891 66.65 -56.35 10.80
CA ASP A 891 65.76 -56.35 9.65
C ASP A 891 66.36 -57.13 8.49
N VAL A 892 65.52 -57.91 7.83
CA VAL A 892 65.87 -58.77 6.72
C VAL A 892 65.14 -58.29 5.48
N VAL A 893 65.90 -57.91 4.46
CA VAL A 893 65.39 -57.57 3.13
C VAL A 893 65.62 -58.77 2.21
N ASN A 894 64.56 -59.38 1.71
CA ASN A 894 64.63 -60.50 0.78
C ASN A 894 64.36 -60.05 -0.64
N GLU A 895 65.42 -59.93 -1.45
CA GLU A 895 65.27 -59.55 -2.85
C GLU A 895 65.46 -60.65 -3.86
N GLY A 896 64.63 -60.58 -4.91
CA GLY A 896 64.67 -61.46 -6.06
C GLY A 896 65.83 -61.13 -7.00
N VAL A 897 66.20 -62.09 -7.86
CA VAL A 897 67.19 -61.83 -8.92
C VAL A 897 66.46 -61.24 -10.13
N ASN A 898 66.87 -60.04 -10.58
CA ASN A 898 66.17 -59.25 -11.61
C ASN A 898 64.73 -58.85 -11.19
N ALA A 899 64.56 -58.50 -9.92
CA ALA A 899 63.30 -58.03 -9.34
C ALA A 899 62.97 -56.59 -9.75
N GLY A 900 63.96 -55.70 -9.76
CA GLY A 900 63.82 -54.34 -10.24
C GLY A 900 65.11 -53.58 -10.06
N THR A 901 65.00 -52.31 -9.67
CA THR A 901 66.11 -51.49 -9.19
C THR A 901 65.70 -50.90 -7.85
N ASP A 902 66.15 -51.57 -6.79
CA ASP A 902 65.54 -51.43 -5.47
C ASP A 902 66.36 -50.52 -4.56
N LEU A 903 65.70 -49.91 -3.57
CA LEU A 903 66.28 -48.94 -2.65
C LEU A 903 66.13 -49.39 -1.20
N ILE A 904 67.24 -49.46 -0.48
CA ILE A 904 67.21 -49.45 0.99
C ILE A 904 67.49 -48.04 1.52
N GLN A 905 66.58 -47.54 2.34
CA GLN A 905 66.75 -46.36 3.18
C GLN A 905 67.14 -46.82 4.59
N SER A 906 68.41 -46.61 4.97
CA SER A 906 68.96 -47.15 6.23
C SER A 906 69.29 -46.05 7.24
N SER A 907 68.75 -46.16 8.44
CA SER A 907 69.14 -45.28 9.56
C SER A 907 70.37 -45.79 10.35
N ILE A 908 70.86 -46.98 9.99
CA ILE A 908 72.05 -47.64 10.56
C ILE A 908 73.14 -47.86 9.52
N SER A 909 74.32 -48.35 9.96
CA SER A 909 75.33 -48.84 9.01
C SER A 909 74.86 -50.12 8.35
N LEU A 910 74.97 -50.20 7.03
CA LEU A 910 74.46 -51.33 6.26
C LEU A 910 75.51 -51.89 5.30
N ASN A 911 75.49 -53.21 5.14
CA ASN A 911 76.30 -53.91 4.17
C ASN A 911 75.39 -54.76 3.28
N LEU A 912 75.25 -54.37 2.01
CA LEU A 912 74.36 -55.04 1.06
C LEU A 912 74.79 -56.50 0.80
N THR A 913 76.06 -56.87 0.95
CA THR A 913 76.47 -58.30 0.83
C THR A 913 75.84 -59.22 1.87
N VAL A 914 75.41 -58.67 3.01
CA VAL A 914 74.78 -59.40 4.12
C VAL A 914 73.29 -59.12 4.22
N ALA A 915 72.89 -57.87 3.97
CA ALA A 915 71.50 -57.41 4.10
C ALA A 915 70.62 -57.87 2.92
N SER A 916 71.09 -57.71 1.67
CA SER A 916 70.41 -58.23 0.48
C SER A 916 71.35 -58.21 -0.74
N ALA A 917 71.65 -59.39 -1.28
CA ALA A 917 72.62 -59.54 -2.37
C ALA A 917 72.16 -58.97 -3.71
N ASN A 918 70.88 -58.58 -3.83
CA ASN A 918 70.27 -58.15 -5.09
C ASN A 918 69.76 -56.70 -5.07
N VAL A 919 70.00 -55.91 -4.01
CA VAL A 919 69.63 -54.48 -3.98
C VAL A 919 70.71 -53.65 -4.68
N GLU A 920 70.29 -52.71 -5.53
CA GLU A 920 71.20 -51.80 -6.23
C GLU A 920 71.44 -50.49 -5.47
N ASN A 921 70.42 -49.92 -4.81
CA ASN A 921 70.53 -48.58 -4.23
C ASN A 921 70.51 -48.59 -2.70
N LEU A 922 71.40 -47.79 -2.10
CA LEU A 922 71.45 -47.57 -0.65
C LEU A 922 71.52 -46.08 -0.36
N THR A 923 70.59 -45.58 0.46
CA THR A 923 70.65 -44.23 1.02
C THR A 923 70.72 -44.29 2.53
N LEU A 924 71.72 -43.64 3.11
CA LEU A 924 71.87 -43.50 4.55
C LEU A 924 71.04 -42.31 5.03
N THR A 925 69.99 -42.56 5.80
CA THR A 925 69.04 -41.53 6.27
C THR A 925 69.27 -41.13 7.73
N GLY A 926 70.01 -41.93 8.48
CA GLY A 926 70.32 -41.65 9.89
C GLY A 926 71.18 -40.39 10.06
N VAL A 927 71.23 -39.83 11.28
CA VAL A 927 72.07 -38.66 11.61
C VAL A 927 73.42 -39.02 12.24
N ALA A 928 73.63 -40.31 12.55
CA ALA A 928 74.87 -40.80 13.16
C ALA A 928 75.98 -41.00 12.14
N VAL A 929 77.21 -41.22 12.62
CA VAL A 929 78.34 -41.71 11.80
C VAL A 929 78.05 -43.17 11.43
N ILE A 930 77.42 -43.36 10.28
CA ILE A 930 77.04 -44.66 9.73
C ILE A 930 77.73 -44.89 8.39
N ASN A 931 77.78 -46.13 7.94
CA ASN A 931 78.59 -46.56 6.80
C ASN A 931 77.77 -47.42 5.84
N GLY A 932 78.13 -47.39 4.56
CA GLY A 932 77.50 -48.16 3.50
C GLY A 932 78.51 -49.03 2.78
N ILE A 933 78.19 -50.30 2.58
CA ILE A 933 79.00 -51.22 1.77
C ILE A 933 78.07 -51.83 0.72
N GLY A 934 78.42 -51.67 -0.56
CA GLY A 934 77.71 -52.26 -1.68
C GLY A 934 77.96 -53.76 -1.83
N ASN A 935 77.44 -54.35 -2.90
CA ASN A 935 77.52 -55.77 -3.20
C ASN A 935 78.32 -56.02 -4.50
N ALA A 936 77.89 -56.96 -5.34
CA ALA A 936 78.58 -57.31 -6.58
C ALA A 936 77.88 -56.75 -7.83
N LEU A 937 76.86 -55.91 -7.64
CA LEU A 937 76.09 -55.21 -8.66
C LEU A 937 76.62 -53.79 -8.84
N ASN A 938 76.08 -53.06 -9.81
CA ASN A 938 76.35 -51.64 -9.96
C ASN A 938 75.53 -50.87 -8.93
N ASN A 939 76.14 -50.48 -7.82
CA ASN A 939 75.44 -49.86 -6.70
C ASN A 939 75.42 -48.33 -6.78
N LEU A 940 74.28 -47.73 -6.43
CA LEU A 940 74.18 -46.30 -6.12
C LEU A 940 74.12 -46.13 -4.60
N ILE A 941 75.20 -45.61 -4.00
CA ILE A 941 75.32 -45.43 -2.56
C ILE A 941 75.42 -43.95 -2.22
N THR A 942 74.46 -43.47 -1.44
CA THR A 942 74.42 -42.08 -0.97
C THR A 942 74.59 -42.04 0.55
N GLY A 943 75.63 -41.34 1.00
CA GLY A 943 75.91 -41.04 2.39
C GLY A 943 74.96 -40.00 3.00
N ASN A 944 75.08 -39.79 4.31
CA ASN A 944 74.36 -38.75 5.04
C ASN A 944 75.26 -37.50 5.21
N ALA A 945 74.89 -36.57 6.09
CA ALA A 945 75.71 -35.37 6.35
C ALA A 945 76.78 -35.56 7.45
N ALA A 946 76.98 -36.78 7.92
CA ALA A 946 78.00 -37.14 8.90
C ALA A 946 79.19 -37.81 8.18
N VAL A 947 80.30 -38.01 8.90
CA VAL A 947 81.46 -38.74 8.35
C VAL A 947 81.05 -40.17 7.99
N ASN A 948 81.06 -40.52 6.70
CA ASN A 948 80.72 -41.84 6.20
C ASN A 948 81.96 -42.56 5.65
N THR A 949 82.02 -43.88 5.85
CA THR A 949 82.82 -44.79 5.02
C THR A 949 81.90 -45.52 4.07
N LEU A 950 82.06 -45.26 2.77
CA LEU A 950 81.30 -45.87 1.69
C LEU A 950 82.25 -46.77 0.86
N SER A 951 81.80 -47.97 0.52
CA SER A 951 82.53 -48.92 -0.32
C SER A 951 81.57 -49.47 -1.39
N GLY A 952 81.94 -49.39 -2.66
CA GLY A 952 81.13 -49.81 -3.81
C GLY A 952 81.07 -51.33 -3.92
N GLY A 953 82.24 -51.97 -3.93
CA GLY A 953 82.37 -53.42 -3.95
C GLY A 953 82.86 -53.93 -5.30
N ILE A 954 82.11 -54.82 -5.94
CA ILE A 954 82.38 -55.22 -7.32
C ILE A 954 81.25 -54.66 -8.18
N GLY A 955 81.54 -54.01 -9.28
CA GLY A 955 80.51 -53.36 -10.10
C GLY A 955 80.99 -52.02 -10.60
N ASN A 956 80.21 -51.36 -11.44
CA ASN A 956 80.44 -49.96 -11.77
C ASN A 956 79.56 -49.12 -10.85
N ASP A 957 80.12 -48.66 -9.75
CA ASP A 957 79.37 -48.08 -8.64
C ASP A 957 79.33 -46.55 -8.73
N THR A 958 78.33 -45.93 -8.10
CA THR A 958 78.25 -44.48 -7.91
C THR A 958 78.11 -44.18 -6.43
N LEU A 959 79.14 -43.56 -5.85
CA LEU A 959 79.22 -43.24 -4.43
C LEU A 959 79.16 -41.73 -4.26
N THR A 960 78.23 -41.25 -3.44
CA THR A 960 78.12 -39.83 -3.06
C THR A 960 78.25 -39.68 -1.55
N GLY A 961 79.28 -38.99 -1.06
CA GLY A 961 79.52 -38.74 0.37
C GLY A 961 78.56 -37.71 0.99
N ASN A 962 78.15 -36.71 0.20
CA ASN A 962 77.37 -35.54 0.61
C ASN A 962 78.17 -34.55 1.47
N ALA A 963 78.02 -34.56 2.79
CA ALA A 963 78.72 -33.62 3.67
C ALA A 963 79.39 -34.39 4.80
N GLY A 964 80.57 -33.98 5.21
CA GLY A 964 81.38 -34.79 6.13
C GLY A 964 82.76 -34.99 5.52
N ASN A 965 83.71 -35.45 6.33
CA ASN A 965 85.02 -35.85 5.79
C ASN A 965 84.96 -37.34 5.51
N ASP A 966 84.53 -37.71 4.32
CA ASP A 966 84.11 -39.06 3.99
C ASP A 966 85.26 -39.91 3.46
N ILE A 967 85.09 -41.23 3.51
CA ILE A 967 85.98 -42.20 2.89
C ILE A 967 85.17 -42.97 1.86
N LEU A 968 85.42 -42.74 0.57
CA LEU A 968 84.75 -43.44 -0.53
C LEU A 968 85.75 -44.38 -1.21
N ASN A 969 85.45 -45.68 -1.23
CA ASN A 969 86.21 -46.69 -1.97
C ASN A 969 85.35 -47.25 -3.11
N GLY A 970 85.77 -47.09 -4.36
CA GLY A 970 85.13 -47.70 -5.53
C GLY A 970 85.27 -49.22 -5.52
N ASP A 971 86.50 -49.69 -5.28
CA ASP A 971 86.90 -51.10 -5.22
C ASP A 971 87.17 -51.73 -6.60
N VAL A 972 86.28 -52.56 -7.17
CA VAL A 972 86.53 -53.19 -8.48
C VAL A 972 85.43 -52.86 -9.48
N GLY A 973 85.81 -52.13 -10.51
CA GLY A 973 84.99 -51.77 -11.67
C GLY A 973 85.19 -50.30 -12.00
N ASN A 974 84.35 -49.73 -12.85
CA ASN A 974 84.50 -48.35 -13.28
C ASN A 974 83.57 -47.46 -12.45
N ASP A 975 84.11 -46.86 -11.40
CA ASP A 975 83.31 -46.22 -10.36
C ASP A 975 83.22 -44.71 -10.53
N ILE A 976 82.15 -44.10 -10.01
CA ILE A 976 81.96 -42.65 -9.92
C ILE A 976 81.97 -42.27 -8.43
N LEU A 977 82.99 -41.53 -8.00
CA LEU A 977 83.15 -41.09 -6.63
C LEU A 977 82.97 -39.58 -6.54
N LYS A 978 81.93 -39.17 -5.82
CA LYS A 978 81.63 -37.78 -5.48
C LYS A 978 81.76 -37.60 -3.97
N GLY A 979 82.85 -36.97 -3.52
CA GLY A 979 83.07 -36.68 -2.10
C GLY A 979 81.98 -35.77 -1.53
N GLY A 980 81.86 -34.58 -2.12
CA GLY A 980 80.89 -33.58 -1.69
C GLY A 980 81.57 -32.46 -0.91
N ALA A 981 80.99 -32.06 0.22
CA ALA A 981 81.49 -30.99 1.07
C ALA A 981 82.22 -31.57 2.29
N GLY A 982 83.47 -31.18 2.49
CA GLY A 982 84.36 -31.76 3.49
C GLY A 982 85.68 -32.17 2.85
N ASN A 983 86.63 -32.59 3.68
CA ASN A 983 87.92 -33.07 3.19
C ASN A 983 87.84 -34.59 3.03
N ASP A 984 87.57 -35.05 1.81
CA ASP A 984 87.23 -36.44 1.55
C ASP A 984 88.46 -37.27 1.17
N GLN A 985 88.41 -38.57 1.46
CA GLN A 985 89.35 -39.58 0.97
C GLN A 985 88.67 -40.43 -0.09
N LEU A 986 89.09 -40.27 -1.34
CA LEU A 986 88.51 -40.96 -2.48
C LEU A 986 89.50 -41.99 -3.03
N ASN A 987 89.04 -43.21 -3.26
CA ASN A 987 89.89 -44.30 -3.72
C ASN A 987 89.16 -45.16 -4.75
N GLY A 988 89.48 -45.00 -6.03
CA GLY A 988 88.86 -45.78 -7.11
C GLY A 988 89.25 -47.26 -7.07
N ASN A 989 90.53 -47.54 -6.76
CA ASN A 989 91.16 -48.87 -6.80
C ASN A 989 91.31 -49.46 -8.21
N VAL A 990 90.52 -50.47 -8.61
CA VAL A 990 90.75 -51.24 -9.85
C VAL A 990 89.64 -50.99 -10.86
N GLY A 991 89.95 -50.19 -11.88
CA GLY A 991 89.10 -49.97 -13.04
C GLY A 991 89.40 -48.61 -13.65
N ALA A 992 88.48 -48.11 -14.48
CA ALA A 992 88.55 -46.76 -15.02
C ALA A 992 87.59 -45.86 -14.22
N ASP A 993 88.14 -45.21 -13.19
CA ASP A 993 87.33 -44.52 -12.18
C ASP A 993 87.21 -43.03 -12.48
N GLN A 994 86.08 -42.46 -12.08
CA GLN A 994 85.78 -41.04 -12.21
C GLN A 994 85.65 -40.40 -10.83
N PHE A 995 86.52 -39.44 -10.54
CA PHE A 995 86.44 -38.61 -9.33
C PHE A 995 85.79 -37.28 -9.69
N VAL A 996 84.63 -36.99 -9.11
CA VAL A 996 83.78 -35.85 -9.46
C VAL A 996 83.96 -34.72 -8.45
N PHE A 997 84.28 -33.53 -8.96
CA PHE A 997 84.40 -32.30 -8.19
C PHE A 997 83.31 -31.31 -8.62
N ASP A 998 82.24 -31.27 -7.83
CA ASP A 998 81.04 -30.47 -8.07
C ASP A 998 80.64 -29.59 -6.87
N THR A 999 81.56 -29.43 -5.90
CA THR A 999 81.39 -28.56 -4.74
C THR A 999 82.34 -27.37 -4.77
N ALA A 1000 81.98 -26.29 -4.06
CA ALA A 1000 82.77 -25.07 -4.07
C ALA A 1000 84.20 -25.29 -3.52
N LEU A 1001 85.23 -24.87 -4.25
CA LEU A 1001 86.62 -25.15 -3.87
C LEU A 1001 87.04 -24.40 -2.58
N SER A 1002 87.69 -25.10 -1.65
CA SER A 1002 88.22 -24.54 -0.42
C SER A 1002 89.44 -25.32 0.07
N ALA A 1003 90.61 -24.68 0.10
CA ALA A 1003 91.84 -25.32 0.61
C ALA A 1003 91.81 -25.63 2.13
N ALA A 1004 90.76 -25.24 2.85
CA ALA A 1004 90.59 -25.50 4.28
C ALA A 1004 89.55 -26.58 4.60
N THR A 1005 88.50 -26.69 3.78
CA THR A 1005 87.31 -27.48 4.12
C THR A 1005 86.80 -28.38 3.00
N ASN A 1006 87.29 -28.23 1.76
CA ASN A 1006 86.99 -29.08 0.60
C ASN A 1006 88.31 -29.43 -0.13
N LEU A 1007 89.29 -29.93 0.63
CA LEU A 1007 90.57 -30.41 0.13
C LEU A 1007 90.60 -31.93 0.21
N ASP A 1008 90.36 -32.55 -0.93
CA ASP A 1008 90.24 -34.00 -1.02
C ASP A 1008 91.61 -34.67 -1.17
N VAL A 1009 91.64 -35.95 -0.85
CA VAL A 1009 92.80 -36.82 -1.01
C VAL A 1009 92.38 -38.00 -1.87
N ILE A 1010 92.95 -38.10 -3.07
CA ILE A 1010 92.76 -39.28 -3.90
C ILE A 1010 93.94 -40.22 -3.69
N THR A 1011 93.62 -41.46 -3.33
CA THR A 1011 94.54 -42.60 -3.40
C THR A 1011 94.23 -43.45 -4.61
N GLY A 1012 95.26 -44.07 -5.20
CA GLY A 1012 95.05 -45.03 -6.28
C GLY A 1012 94.93 -44.45 -7.70
N PHE A 1013 94.87 -43.13 -7.88
CA PHE A 1013 94.75 -42.51 -9.20
C PHE A 1013 95.82 -42.96 -10.21
N SER A 1014 95.39 -43.35 -11.40
CA SER A 1014 96.21 -43.73 -12.54
C SER A 1014 95.77 -42.97 -13.79
N GLY A 1015 96.63 -42.08 -14.32
CA GLY A 1015 96.37 -41.34 -15.56
C GLY A 1015 96.40 -42.19 -16.84
N VAL A 1016 96.24 -43.52 -16.74
CA VAL A 1016 96.05 -44.42 -17.88
C VAL A 1016 94.58 -44.75 -18.09
N ASP A 1017 93.81 -44.78 -17.01
CA ASP A 1017 92.44 -45.30 -16.91
C ASP A 1017 91.49 -44.36 -16.15
N ASP A 1018 91.96 -43.61 -15.14
CA ASP A 1018 91.12 -42.75 -14.32
C ASP A 1018 90.88 -41.36 -14.91
N THR A 1019 89.76 -40.75 -14.51
CA THR A 1019 89.33 -39.42 -14.92
C THR A 1019 89.01 -38.53 -13.72
N LEU A 1020 89.51 -37.30 -13.74
CA LEU A 1020 89.13 -36.22 -12.82
C LEU A 1020 88.04 -35.38 -13.50
N ALA A 1021 86.80 -35.55 -13.07
CA ALA A 1021 85.65 -34.80 -13.58
C ALA A 1021 85.48 -33.49 -12.81
N VAL A 1022 85.56 -32.36 -13.52
CA VAL A 1022 85.46 -31.02 -12.95
C VAL A 1022 84.21 -30.33 -13.49
N GLU A 1023 83.31 -29.89 -12.60
CA GLU A 1023 82.06 -29.28 -13.02
C GLU A 1023 82.27 -27.84 -13.50
N ASN A 1024 81.78 -27.49 -14.70
CA ASN A 1024 81.96 -26.14 -15.27
C ASN A 1024 81.38 -25.01 -14.39
N ALA A 1025 80.40 -25.31 -13.54
CA ALA A 1025 79.80 -24.37 -12.60
C ALA A 1025 80.79 -23.91 -11.52
N ILE A 1026 81.67 -24.82 -11.10
CA ILE A 1026 82.72 -24.55 -10.10
C ILE A 1026 84.00 -24.07 -10.79
N PHE A 1027 84.40 -24.76 -11.86
CA PHE A 1027 85.61 -24.47 -12.63
C PHE A 1027 85.30 -23.54 -13.81
N THR A 1028 84.84 -22.33 -13.47
CA THR A 1028 84.22 -21.31 -14.35
C THR A 1028 84.97 -20.90 -15.63
N LYS A 1029 86.23 -21.29 -15.80
CA LYS A 1029 86.99 -21.05 -17.05
C LYS A 1029 86.72 -22.11 -18.11
N PHE A 1030 86.20 -23.27 -17.75
CA PHE A 1030 85.83 -24.31 -18.68
C PHE A 1030 84.36 -24.17 -19.09
N LEU A 1031 84.08 -23.35 -20.09
CA LEU A 1031 82.71 -22.97 -20.49
C LEU A 1031 81.95 -24.03 -21.31
N VAL A 1032 82.62 -25.11 -21.73
CA VAL A 1032 82.04 -26.16 -22.57
C VAL A 1032 82.43 -27.52 -22.02
N PRO A 1033 81.48 -28.45 -21.83
CA PRO A 1033 81.77 -29.82 -21.44
C PRO A 1033 82.69 -30.55 -22.44
N GLY A 1034 83.53 -31.44 -21.93
CA GLY A 1034 84.46 -32.24 -22.74
C GLY A 1034 85.90 -32.18 -22.23
N ALA A 1035 86.84 -32.63 -23.08
CA ALA A 1035 88.24 -32.75 -22.69
C ALA A 1035 88.91 -31.40 -22.44
N VAL A 1036 89.75 -31.32 -21.40
CA VAL A 1036 90.55 -30.13 -21.13
C VAL A 1036 91.63 -29.95 -22.21
N ALA A 1037 91.74 -28.73 -22.74
CA ALA A 1037 92.79 -28.40 -23.70
C ALA A 1037 94.17 -28.50 -23.04
N ALA A 1038 95.16 -29.06 -23.76
CA ALA A 1038 96.53 -29.20 -23.23
C ALA A 1038 97.19 -27.86 -22.84
N ALA A 1039 96.73 -26.74 -23.40
CA ALA A 1039 97.20 -25.40 -23.05
C ALA A 1039 96.60 -24.86 -21.73
N SER A 1040 95.67 -25.59 -21.11
CA SER A 1040 95.02 -25.21 -19.86
C SER A 1040 95.44 -26.02 -18.64
N PHE A 1041 96.45 -26.86 -18.81
CA PHE A 1041 96.97 -27.75 -17.78
C PHE A 1041 98.49 -27.65 -17.70
N VAL A 1042 99.00 -27.35 -16.50
CA VAL A 1042 100.45 -27.26 -16.22
C VAL A 1042 100.83 -28.34 -15.23
N SER A 1043 101.86 -29.12 -15.57
CA SER A 1043 102.39 -30.20 -14.73
C SER A 1043 103.89 -30.07 -14.54
N GLY A 1044 104.36 -30.11 -13.30
CA GLY A 1044 105.80 -30.07 -12.97
C GLY A 1044 106.11 -29.90 -11.48
N ALA A 1045 107.39 -29.99 -11.11
CA ALA A 1045 107.82 -29.80 -9.73
C ALA A 1045 107.63 -28.33 -9.30
N GLY A 1046 106.71 -28.09 -8.36
CA GLY A 1046 106.34 -26.73 -7.94
C GLY A 1046 105.57 -25.95 -9.01
N ALA A 1047 104.72 -26.62 -9.79
CA ALA A 1047 103.93 -26.00 -10.86
C ALA A 1047 103.21 -24.71 -10.42
N VAL A 1048 103.31 -23.68 -11.26
CA VAL A 1048 102.65 -22.37 -11.14
C VAL A 1048 102.16 -21.95 -12.54
N ALA A 1049 101.10 -21.13 -12.63
CA ALA A 1049 100.60 -20.63 -13.90
C ALA A 1049 101.64 -19.74 -14.60
N LEU A 1050 101.88 -19.98 -15.90
CA LEU A 1050 102.86 -19.29 -16.72
C LEU A 1050 102.23 -18.29 -17.68
N ASP A 1051 101.01 -18.57 -18.16
CA ASP A 1051 100.18 -17.66 -18.94
C ASP A 1051 98.68 -17.81 -18.65
N ALA A 1052 97.90 -16.82 -19.08
CA ALA A 1052 96.47 -16.65 -18.80
C ALA A 1052 95.53 -17.80 -19.22
N ASN A 1053 96.04 -18.87 -19.83
CA ASN A 1053 95.27 -20.07 -20.17
C ASN A 1053 95.50 -21.23 -19.18
N ASP A 1054 96.51 -21.15 -18.30
CA ASP A 1054 96.92 -22.20 -17.36
C ASP A 1054 95.98 -22.28 -16.14
N TYR A 1055 94.89 -23.03 -16.23
CA TYR A 1055 93.84 -23.07 -15.19
C TYR A 1055 93.97 -24.22 -14.20
N LEU A 1056 94.46 -25.39 -14.63
CA LEU A 1056 94.70 -26.55 -13.76
C LEU A 1056 96.20 -26.76 -13.56
N LEU A 1057 96.65 -26.78 -12.31
CA LEU A 1057 98.06 -26.82 -11.93
C LEU A 1057 98.37 -28.06 -11.09
N TYR A 1058 99.24 -28.93 -11.58
CA TYR A 1058 99.63 -30.18 -10.91
C TYR A 1058 101.10 -30.18 -10.48
N ASN A 1059 101.34 -30.27 -9.17
CA ASN A 1059 102.67 -30.36 -8.58
C ASN A 1059 103.14 -31.81 -8.47
N THR A 1060 104.04 -32.22 -9.35
CA THR A 1060 104.55 -33.61 -9.41
C THR A 1060 105.44 -34.02 -8.23
N THR A 1061 105.76 -33.11 -7.29
CA THR A 1061 106.53 -33.43 -6.07
C THR A 1061 105.63 -33.74 -4.88
N THR A 1062 104.49 -33.06 -4.80
CA THR A 1062 103.58 -33.12 -3.64
C THR A 1062 102.26 -33.79 -3.98
N GLY A 1063 101.94 -33.99 -5.26
CA GLY A 1063 100.66 -34.48 -5.73
C GLY A 1063 99.54 -33.44 -5.66
N ALA A 1064 99.85 -32.19 -5.31
CA ALA A 1064 98.85 -31.14 -5.17
C ALA A 1064 98.30 -30.73 -6.53
N LEU A 1065 96.99 -30.70 -6.67
CA LEU A 1065 96.28 -30.17 -7.83
C LEU A 1065 95.47 -28.95 -7.41
N SER A 1066 95.64 -27.86 -8.16
CA SER A 1066 95.04 -26.57 -7.86
C SER A 1066 94.36 -25.97 -9.07
N TYR A 1067 93.30 -25.21 -8.83
CA TYR A 1067 92.63 -24.41 -9.84
C TYR A 1067 93.00 -22.94 -9.70
N ASP A 1068 93.52 -22.36 -10.76
CA ASP A 1068 93.82 -20.93 -10.88
C ASP A 1068 92.82 -20.27 -11.83
N ALA A 1069 91.87 -19.54 -11.26
CA ALA A 1069 90.81 -18.89 -12.01
C ALA A 1069 91.30 -17.65 -12.80
N ASP A 1070 92.46 -17.07 -12.49
CA ASP A 1070 92.99 -15.92 -13.26
C ASP A 1070 94.11 -16.31 -14.24
N GLY A 1071 94.67 -17.51 -14.05
CA GLY A 1071 95.69 -18.13 -14.89
C GLY A 1071 97.01 -17.34 -14.90
N ASN A 1072 97.31 -16.47 -13.94
CA ASN A 1072 98.50 -15.62 -14.00
C ASN A 1072 99.29 -15.57 -12.68
N GLY A 1073 100.43 -16.26 -12.65
CA GLY A 1073 101.48 -16.05 -11.64
C GLY A 1073 101.30 -16.86 -10.35
N VAL A 1074 101.73 -16.29 -9.21
CA VAL A 1074 101.83 -16.98 -7.90
C VAL A 1074 100.62 -16.68 -6.99
N GLY A 1075 99.54 -16.12 -7.54
CA GLY A 1075 98.36 -15.67 -6.78
C GLY A 1075 97.20 -16.67 -6.80
N ALA A 1076 96.51 -16.78 -5.65
CA ALA A 1076 95.17 -17.34 -5.41
C ALA A 1076 94.75 -18.70 -6.02
N ALA A 1077 95.65 -19.52 -6.57
CA ALA A 1077 95.31 -20.90 -6.94
C ALA A 1077 94.81 -21.68 -5.72
N ILE A 1078 93.60 -22.24 -5.80
CA ILE A 1078 92.98 -23.01 -4.72
C ILE A 1078 93.32 -24.47 -4.94
N GLN A 1079 94.07 -25.07 -4.01
CA GLN A 1079 94.25 -26.50 -3.99
C GLN A 1079 92.93 -27.16 -3.60
N PHE A 1080 92.46 -28.10 -4.42
CA PHE A 1080 91.21 -28.82 -4.18
C PHE A 1080 91.41 -30.32 -4.05
N VAL A 1081 92.55 -30.86 -4.52
CA VAL A 1081 92.88 -32.26 -4.28
C VAL A 1081 94.38 -32.50 -4.08
N THR A 1082 94.70 -33.56 -3.36
CA THR A 1082 96.03 -34.15 -3.24
C THR A 1082 96.02 -35.57 -3.79
N LEU A 1083 96.75 -35.82 -4.88
CA LEU A 1083 96.94 -37.16 -5.44
C LEU A 1083 98.13 -37.86 -4.76
N VAL A 1084 97.84 -38.88 -3.95
CA VAL A 1084 98.85 -39.60 -3.18
C VAL A 1084 99.79 -40.39 -4.11
N GLY A 1085 101.10 -40.33 -3.85
CA GLY A 1085 102.12 -40.99 -4.69
C GLY A 1085 102.58 -40.17 -5.90
N SER A 1086 101.94 -39.02 -6.14
CA SER A 1086 102.27 -38.10 -7.25
C SER A 1086 102.28 -38.79 -8.63
N PRO A 1087 101.15 -39.40 -9.05
CA PRO A 1087 101.05 -40.10 -10.34
C PRO A 1087 101.29 -39.18 -11.55
N ALA A 1088 101.50 -39.78 -12.72
CA ALA A 1088 101.51 -39.02 -13.96
C ALA A 1088 100.07 -38.57 -14.28
N VAL A 1089 99.89 -37.27 -14.51
CA VAL A 1089 98.62 -36.65 -14.89
C VAL A 1089 98.82 -35.84 -16.17
N ALA A 1090 97.89 -35.98 -17.12
CA ALA A 1090 97.82 -35.26 -18.38
C ALA A 1090 96.48 -34.52 -18.51
N ALA A 1091 96.41 -33.55 -19.44
CA ALA A 1091 95.16 -32.83 -19.72
C ALA A 1091 94.02 -33.76 -20.19
N ALA A 1092 94.34 -34.92 -20.78
CA ALA A 1092 93.35 -35.90 -21.22
C ALA A 1092 92.67 -36.64 -20.06
N ASP A 1093 93.26 -36.59 -18.86
CA ASP A 1093 92.73 -37.24 -17.66
C ASP A 1093 91.68 -36.35 -16.96
N PHE A 1094 91.43 -35.15 -17.50
CA PHE A 1094 90.38 -34.25 -17.02
C PHE A 1094 89.19 -34.23 -17.96
N LEU A 1095 87.99 -34.34 -17.38
CA LEU A 1095 86.73 -34.18 -18.07
C LEU A 1095 85.98 -32.99 -17.48
N VAL A 1096 85.63 -32.02 -18.30
CA VAL A 1096 84.70 -30.96 -17.90
C VAL A 1096 83.29 -31.53 -18.04
N VAL A 1097 82.58 -31.61 -16.92
CA VAL A 1097 81.19 -32.08 -16.86
C VAL A 1097 80.21 -30.91 -16.77
#